data_AF-A0A2H0DI07-F1
#
_entry.id   AF-A0A2H0DI07-F1
#
_cell.length_a   1.000
_cell.length_b   1.000
_cell.length_c   1.000
_cell.angle_alpha   90.00
_cell.angle_beta   90.00
_cell.angle_gamma   90.00
#
_symmetry.space_group_name_H-M   'P 1'
#
loop_
_entity.id
_entity.type
_entity.pdbx_description
1 polymer ?
#
loop_
_entity_poly.entity_id
_entity_poly.type
_entity_poly.pdbx_seq_one_letter_code
_entity_poly.pdbx_strand_id
1 'polypeptide(L)'
;MNSMSRPGLGRRDLWVLTALALPLAAVVLPALTGRTYFWGDLLYLHHPWRALPAEMLQRGALPLWNPYIYLGMPLAASMQGAVWYPGTVPFYLFGFETALALFHALHFWLAGAGAYLWLRSIGMGRAAAAAGGAAWMLSGQLVRDLPFLNHLSTLAFLPAFLLLGRRPAFLGLALALSFFSGYPQMLAGSAAAAWLIGSARLWGASLSCARAVSAIGSFTRRWLLAGLFSLALSAALLVPALELAGRSRRSTGIDSSETLTFSFAPKDLVQFSSPLLVKRGEFSPAFQWWKTVYWGILGLAAAGLGFFRLTRAAACAAAAYLLGSILLMLGGSNPLSNALWTHAPLLNYIRYPGNTSFLASPVLMYLIARGLSGRKWAPWAALAVIAELFAYSWFAHPAVPRGYFTQAGPLVRNLQRELAGHRYLLSPLALNWSRGRGADFASASLDLKQRLYGETNTAFHLSAVGNFGEPLVPNENYAVMDHLYSRPGLAALAPWLPWVDAKILLTKDRLAPGDLRYLGDSLWQLYGPAVPVERAYWMDDATAEQLPRGLDADPPSMKEVVPVPVERLREDALRASGNFSRPGWLFLSEPFYPGWRFRLDAGGASSNPDSLPALGAFRRYRVPAGAWTLAARYAPGSWTLGLSISLLSLLAGLGAAYARRPR
;
A
#
# COMPACT_ATOMS: atom_id res chain seq x y z
N MET A 1 22.82 19.79 42.01
CA MET A 1 23.60 19.07 40.98
C MET A 1 23.23 19.60 39.60
N ASN A 2 24.24 20.15 38.92
CA ASN A 2 24.23 20.97 37.69
C ASN A 2 23.00 20.90 36.77
N SER A 3 22.36 22.07 36.60
CA SER A 3 21.51 22.42 35.47
C SER A 3 22.34 22.39 34.17
N MET A 4 22.61 21.20 33.64
CA MET A 4 23.02 21.08 32.25
C MET A 4 21.90 21.64 31.39
N SER A 5 22.13 22.84 30.85
CA SER A 5 21.29 23.48 29.85
C SER A 5 20.96 22.45 28.78
N ARG A 6 19.66 22.21 28.57
CA ARG A 6 19.23 21.26 27.53
C ARG A 6 19.85 21.74 26.21
N PRO A 7 20.67 20.91 25.55
CA PRO A 7 21.40 21.37 24.37
C PRO A 7 20.40 21.72 23.26
N GLY A 8 20.18 23.01 23.05
CA GLY A 8 19.30 23.53 22.00
C GLY A 8 19.76 23.12 20.61
N LEU A 9 18.84 23.14 19.64
CA LEU A 9 19.19 23.00 18.23
C LEU A 9 19.94 24.26 17.79
N GLY A 10 21.12 24.10 17.21
CA GLY A 10 21.94 25.19 16.69
C GLY A 10 22.50 24.90 15.30
N ARG A 11 23.31 25.80 14.74
CA ARG A 11 23.90 25.65 13.39
C ARG A 11 24.64 24.32 13.18
N ARG A 12 25.30 23.80 14.23
CA ARG A 12 25.97 22.49 14.18
C ARG A 12 25.02 21.31 13.97
N ASP A 13 23.76 21.43 14.40
CA ASP A 13 22.75 20.40 14.15
C ASP A 13 22.35 20.36 12.67
N LEU A 14 22.37 21.50 11.95
CA LEU A 14 22.15 21.52 10.50
C LEU A 14 23.23 20.73 9.77
N TRP A 15 24.51 20.93 10.11
CA TRP A 15 25.62 20.16 9.53
C TRP A 15 25.47 18.64 9.77
N VAL A 16 25.01 18.23 10.95
CA VAL A 16 24.76 16.81 11.24
C VAL A 16 23.59 16.27 10.41
N LEU A 17 22.51 17.04 10.28
CA LEU A 17 21.37 16.67 9.44
C LEU A 17 21.75 16.54 7.95
N THR A 18 22.63 17.42 7.46
CA THR A 18 23.21 17.32 6.12
C THR A 18 24.13 16.10 6.02
N ALA A 19 24.97 15.84 7.01
CA ALA A 19 25.84 14.66 7.03
C ALA A 19 25.05 13.33 7.06
N LEU A 20 23.89 13.30 7.72
CA LEU A 20 22.97 12.15 7.69
C LEU A 20 22.35 11.90 6.30
N ALA A 21 22.52 12.80 5.33
CA ALA A 21 22.16 12.52 3.95
C ALA A 21 23.24 11.71 3.20
N LEU A 22 24.51 11.71 3.64
CA LEU A 22 25.58 10.98 2.96
C LEU A 22 25.32 9.46 2.89
N PRO A 23 24.85 8.78 3.96
CA PRO A 23 24.59 7.36 3.89
C PRO A 23 23.42 6.97 2.97
N LEU A 24 22.59 7.94 2.53
CA LEU A 24 21.55 7.70 1.53
C LEU A 24 22.14 7.23 0.20
N ALA A 25 23.43 7.48 -0.05
CA ALA A 25 24.12 6.96 -1.23
C ALA A 25 23.94 5.45 -1.39
N ALA A 26 23.92 4.64 -0.31
CA ALA A 26 23.67 3.19 -0.42
C ALA A 26 22.30 2.87 -0.99
N VAL A 27 21.30 3.71 -0.70
CA VAL A 27 19.91 3.50 -1.10
C VAL A 27 19.66 4.04 -2.52
N VAL A 28 20.31 5.14 -2.91
CA VAL A 28 20.14 5.72 -4.25
C VAL A 28 21.18 5.24 -5.26
N LEU A 29 22.18 4.47 -4.85
CA LEU A 29 23.23 3.96 -5.74
C LEU A 29 22.70 3.29 -7.00
N PRO A 30 21.66 2.42 -6.96
CA PRO A 30 21.13 1.85 -8.20
C PRO A 30 20.77 2.94 -9.19
N ALA A 31 20.10 4.01 -8.75
CA ALA A 31 19.74 5.13 -9.62
C ALA A 31 20.96 5.87 -10.17
N LEU A 32 22.01 6.08 -9.37
CA LEU A 32 23.28 6.69 -9.80
C LEU A 32 24.04 5.83 -10.82
N THR A 33 23.78 4.52 -10.85
CA THR A 33 24.42 3.55 -11.75
C THR A 33 23.52 3.12 -12.91
N GLY A 34 22.44 3.86 -13.18
CA GLY A 34 21.52 3.56 -14.31
C GLY A 34 20.58 2.37 -14.07
N ARG A 35 20.40 1.97 -12.82
CA ARG A 35 19.57 0.85 -12.36
C ARG A 35 18.43 1.32 -11.46
N THR A 36 17.53 0.41 -11.11
CA THR A 36 16.41 0.63 -10.19
C THR A 36 16.06 -0.66 -9.44
N TYR A 37 15.57 -0.56 -8.21
CA TYR A 37 14.99 -1.70 -7.50
C TYR A 37 13.71 -2.17 -8.19
N PHE A 38 13.41 -3.47 -8.14
CA PHE A 38 12.22 -4.01 -8.82
C PHE A 38 11.53 -5.21 -8.16
N TRP A 39 12.07 -5.78 -7.08
CA TRP A 39 11.57 -7.07 -6.57
C TRP A 39 10.29 -6.97 -5.74
N GLY A 40 9.52 -8.07 -5.67
CA GLY A 40 8.37 -8.22 -4.80
C GLY A 40 7.24 -7.26 -5.13
N ASP A 41 6.56 -6.76 -4.09
CA ASP A 41 5.41 -5.85 -4.19
C ASP A 41 5.74 -4.56 -4.94
N LEU A 42 7.03 -4.20 -5.05
CA LEU A 42 7.45 -3.07 -5.87
C LEU A 42 7.05 -3.24 -7.33
N LEU A 43 7.16 -4.46 -7.87
CA LEU A 43 6.85 -4.77 -9.26
C LEU A 43 5.37 -4.69 -9.56
N TYR A 44 4.57 -5.43 -8.78
CA TYR A 44 3.20 -5.76 -9.14
C TYR A 44 2.14 -5.01 -8.34
N LEU A 45 2.53 -4.21 -7.34
CA LEU A 45 1.64 -3.32 -6.60
C LEU A 45 2.13 -1.86 -6.63
N HIS A 46 3.31 -1.58 -6.08
CA HIS A 46 3.73 -0.19 -5.91
C HIS A 46 4.08 0.52 -7.22
N HIS A 47 4.63 -0.17 -8.22
CA HIS A 47 4.81 0.42 -9.55
C HIS A 47 3.47 0.87 -10.17
N PRO A 48 2.47 -0.02 -10.36
CA PRO A 48 1.19 0.39 -10.93
C PRO A 48 0.44 1.41 -10.06
N TRP A 49 0.49 1.30 -8.72
CA TRP A 49 -0.07 2.30 -7.79
C TRP A 49 0.59 3.68 -7.87
N ARG A 50 1.74 3.81 -8.53
CA ARG A 50 2.41 5.11 -8.78
C ARG A 50 2.24 5.56 -10.22
N ALA A 51 2.38 4.65 -11.17
CA ALA A 51 2.35 4.95 -12.60
C ALA A 51 0.97 5.46 -13.06
N LEU A 52 -0.11 4.73 -12.75
CA LEU A 52 -1.45 5.11 -13.24
C LEU A 52 -1.93 6.45 -12.66
N PRO A 53 -1.93 6.68 -11.32
CA PRO A 53 -2.35 7.97 -10.79
C PRO A 53 -1.49 9.14 -11.31
N ALA A 54 -0.18 8.94 -11.48
CA ALA A 54 0.70 9.95 -12.01
C ALA A 54 0.33 10.35 -13.43
N GLU A 55 0.12 9.36 -14.29
CA GLU A 55 -0.29 9.58 -15.65
C GLU A 55 -1.66 10.29 -15.69
N MET A 56 -2.65 9.82 -14.94
CA MET A 56 -3.97 10.46 -14.85
C MET A 56 -3.86 11.94 -14.45
N LEU A 57 -3.08 12.26 -13.42
CA LEU A 57 -2.90 13.64 -12.97
C LEU A 57 -2.20 14.51 -14.02
N GLN A 58 -1.20 13.97 -14.73
CA GLN A 58 -0.48 14.68 -15.80
C GLN A 58 -1.39 15.08 -16.98
N ARG A 59 -2.44 14.30 -17.28
CA ARG A 59 -3.48 14.63 -18.28
C ARG A 59 -4.67 15.41 -17.69
N GLY A 60 -4.60 15.89 -16.44
CA GLY A 60 -5.68 16.62 -15.79
C GLY A 60 -6.89 15.76 -15.41
N ALA A 61 -6.70 14.45 -15.27
CA ALA A 61 -7.70 13.50 -14.80
C ALA A 61 -7.50 13.21 -13.30
N LEU A 62 -8.58 13.31 -12.51
CA LEU A 62 -8.55 12.89 -11.12
C LEU A 62 -8.47 11.35 -11.05
N PRO A 63 -7.54 10.77 -10.26
CA PRO A 63 -7.33 9.32 -10.15
C PRO A 63 -8.38 8.63 -9.27
N LEU A 64 -9.66 8.73 -9.66
CA LEU A 64 -10.78 8.23 -8.86
C LEU A 64 -11.13 6.76 -9.14
N TRP A 65 -10.97 6.31 -10.38
CA TRP A 65 -11.37 4.97 -10.83
C TRP A 65 -10.24 4.27 -11.58
N ASN A 66 -10.05 2.98 -11.32
CA ASN A 66 -9.11 2.12 -12.03
C ASN A 66 -9.92 1.05 -12.81
N PRO A 67 -10.05 1.14 -14.15
CA PRO A 67 -10.78 0.17 -14.96
C PRO A 67 -9.93 -1.05 -15.36
N TYR A 68 -8.68 -1.13 -14.90
CA TYR A 68 -7.71 -2.10 -15.41
C TYR A 68 -7.63 -3.38 -14.58
N ILE A 69 -8.15 -3.40 -13.35
CA ILE A 69 -8.10 -4.57 -12.47
C ILE A 69 -9.48 -4.92 -11.94
N TYR A 70 -9.74 -6.22 -11.77
CA TYR A 70 -10.97 -6.76 -11.20
C TYR A 70 -12.24 -6.13 -11.78
N LEU A 71 -12.37 -6.06 -13.11
CA LEU A 71 -13.45 -5.41 -13.87
C LEU A 71 -13.51 -3.87 -13.73
N GLY A 72 -12.96 -3.32 -12.65
CA GLY A 72 -12.86 -1.91 -12.31
C GLY A 72 -13.08 -1.67 -10.81
N MET A 73 -12.31 -0.78 -10.19
CA MET A 73 -12.46 -0.46 -8.76
C MET A 73 -12.08 0.99 -8.40
N PRO A 74 -12.51 1.52 -7.24
CA PRO A 74 -12.14 2.85 -6.78
C PRO A 74 -10.63 2.97 -6.50
N LEU A 75 -9.95 3.83 -7.25
CA LEU A 75 -8.50 4.03 -7.16
C LEU A 75 -8.12 4.93 -5.97
N ALA A 76 -8.75 6.10 -5.88
CA ALA A 76 -8.49 7.09 -4.83
C ALA A 76 -8.86 6.61 -3.41
N ALA A 77 -9.69 5.58 -3.30
CA ALA A 77 -10.11 4.99 -2.03
C ALA A 77 -9.13 3.89 -1.54
N SER A 78 -8.27 3.35 -2.42
CA SER A 78 -7.25 2.39 -2.01
C SER A 78 -6.20 3.09 -1.14
N MET A 79 -6.15 2.73 0.13
CA MET A 79 -5.24 3.36 1.09
C MET A 79 -3.77 3.10 0.70
N GLN A 80 -3.44 1.86 0.29
CA GLN A 80 -2.05 1.46 0.05
C GLN A 80 -1.42 2.13 -1.18
N GLY A 81 -2.28 2.54 -2.12
CA GLY A 81 -1.90 3.33 -3.28
C GLY A 81 -1.41 4.74 -2.94
N ALA A 82 -1.60 5.26 -1.73
CA ALA A 82 -1.03 6.53 -1.24
C ALA A 82 -1.14 7.74 -2.22
N VAL A 83 -2.20 7.78 -3.03
CA VAL A 83 -2.38 8.77 -4.11
C VAL A 83 -2.32 10.20 -3.58
N TRP A 84 -2.89 10.42 -2.39
CA TRP A 84 -2.99 11.73 -1.75
C TRP A 84 -1.79 12.07 -0.84
N TYR A 85 -0.79 11.19 -0.76
CA TYR A 85 0.38 11.42 0.07
C TYR A 85 1.35 12.41 -0.59
N PRO A 86 1.71 13.53 0.06
CA PRO A 86 2.64 14.51 -0.53
C PRO A 86 4.00 13.94 -0.90
N GLY A 87 4.46 12.88 -0.22
CA GLY A 87 5.71 12.21 -0.57
C GLY A 87 5.67 11.51 -1.93
N THR A 88 4.51 11.37 -2.58
CA THR A 88 4.38 10.83 -3.94
C THR A 88 4.55 11.86 -5.06
N VAL A 89 4.65 13.15 -4.73
CA VAL A 89 4.86 14.22 -5.73
C VAL A 89 5.99 13.95 -6.74
N PRO A 90 7.15 13.37 -6.35
CA PRO A 90 8.19 13.02 -7.32
C PRO A 90 7.71 12.13 -8.47
N PHE A 91 6.73 11.23 -8.23
CA PHE A 91 6.17 10.36 -9.28
C PHE A 91 5.31 11.11 -10.28
N TYR A 92 4.84 12.30 -9.94
CA TYR A 92 4.06 13.17 -10.83
C TYR A 92 4.94 14.06 -11.70
N LEU A 93 6.21 14.25 -11.30
CA LEU A 93 7.15 15.15 -11.96
C LEU A 93 8.23 14.41 -12.78
N PHE A 94 8.57 13.18 -12.37
CA PHE A 94 9.66 12.41 -12.97
C PHE A 94 9.18 11.01 -13.36
N GLY A 95 9.94 10.35 -14.25
CA GLY A 95 9.76 8.92 -14.54
C GLY A 95 9.93 8.07 -13.28
N PHE A 96 9.27 6.91 -13.23
CA PHE A 96 9.12 6.07 -12.05
C PHE A 96 10.45 5.78 -11.34
N GLU A 97 11.51 5.47 -12.09
CA GLU A 97 12.81 5.07 -11.54
C GLU A 97 13.50 6.22 -10.82
N THR A 98 13.39 7.43 -11.36
CA THR A 98 13.96 8.64 -10.72
C THR A 98 13.12 9.04 -9.51
N ALA A 99 11.79 9.01 -9.65
CA ALA A 99 10.87 9.29 -8.57
C ALA A 99 11.03 8.31 -7.40
N LEU A 100 11.24 7.02 -7.66
CA LEU A 100 11.50 5.99 -6.66
C LEU A 100 12.77 6.28 -5.86
N ALA A 101 13.86 6.66 -6.54
CA ALA A 101 15.12 7.01 -5.87
C ALA A 101 14.95 8.23 -4.96
N LEU A 102 14.24 9.27 -5.43
CA LEU A 102 13.92 10.46 -4.64
C LEU A 102 13.02 10.12 -3.45
N PHE A 103 12.03 9.25 -3.66
CA PHE A 103 11.14 8.76 -2.60
C PHE A 103 11.94 8.03 -1.52
N HIS A 104 12.79 7.08 -1.89
CA HIS A 104 13.63 6.37 -0.92
C HIS A 104 14.56 7.32 -0.18
N ALA A 105 15.26 8.22 -0.88
CA ALA A 105 16.15 9.20 -0.26
C ALA A 105 15.41 10.06 0.78
N LEU A 106 14.23 10.58 0.42
CA LEU A 106 13.42 11.41 1.30
C LEU A 106 13.01 10.65 2.58
N HIS A 107 12.48 9.44 2.45
CA HIS A 107 11.90 8.73 3.60
C HIS A 107 12.96 8.14 4.54
N PHE A 108 14.08 7.65 4.00
CA PHE A 108 15.22 7.25 4.83
C PHE A 108 15.80 8.47 5.57
N TRP A 109 15.90 9.62 4.90
CA TRP A 109 16.36 10.84 5.55
C TRP A 109 15.39 11.32 6.64
N LEU A 110 14.08 11.34 6.37
CA LEU A 110 13.05 11.71 7.35
C LEU A 110 13.11 10.81 8.59
N ALA A 111 13.29 9.50 8.39
CA ALA A 111 13.47 8.53 9.48
C ALA A 111 14.68 8.90 10.35
N GLY A 112 15.86 9.06 9.75
CA GLY A 112 17.11 9.37 10.46
C GLY A 112 17.12 10.75 11.11
N ALA A 113 16.67 11.78 10.37
CA ALA A 113 16.56 13.16 10.84
C ALA A 113 15.55 13.28 11.99
N GLY A 114 14.38 12.64 11.87
CA GLY A 114 13.37 12.61 12.93
C GLY A 114 13.91 11.97 14.21
N ALA A 115 14.63 10.85 14.08
CA ALA A 115 15.27 10.16 15.21
C ALA A 115 16.37 11.02 15.84
N TYR A 116 17.23 11.64 15.04
CA TYR A 116 18.22 12.60 15.50
C TYR A 116 17.58 13.74 16.30
N LEU A 117 16.58 14.41 15.73
CA LEU A 117 15.90 15.54 16.36
C LEU A 117 15.19 15.13 17.66
N TRP A 118 14.53 13.98 17.67
CA TRP A 118 13.94 13.41 18.88
C TRP A 118 15.01 13.19 19.97
N LEU A 119 16.10 12.49 19.65
CA LEU A 119 17.19 12.19 20.59
C LEU A 119 17.87 13.47 21.12
N ARG A 120 18.05 14.49 20.26
CA ARG A 120 18.55 15.81 20.66
C ARG A 120 17.58 16.52 21.61
N SER A 121 16.27 16.47 21.32
CA SER A 121 15.24 17.11 22.14
C SER A 121 15.18 16.57 23.58
N ILE A 122 15.69 15.35 23.78
CA ILE A 122 15.70 14.65 25.06
C ILE A 122 17.08 14.69 25.75
N GLY A 123 18.00 15.51 25.23
CA GLY A 123 19.29 15.81 25.86
C GLY A 123 20.48 14.96 25.39
N MET A 124 20.33 14.08 24.40
CA MET A 124 21.48 13.34 23.86
C MET A 124 22.42 14.27 23.10
N GLY A 125 23.74 14.07 23.21
CA GLY A 125 24.73 14.82 22.43
C GLY A 125 24.61 14.55 20.92
N ARG A 126 25.21 15.41 20.08
CA ARG A 126 25.09 15.32 18.61
C ARG A 126 25.54 13.98 18.03
N ALA A 127 26.74 13.52 18.39
CA ALA A 127 27.26 12.24 17.88
C ALA A 127 26.41 11.04 18.33
N ALA A 128 25.99 11.02 19.59
CA ALA A 128 25.09 9.99 20.13
C ALA A 128 23.73 9.98 19.43
N ALA A 129 23.12 11.16 19.24
CA ALA A 129 21.87 11.28 18.50
C ALA A 129 22.02 10.88 17.03
N ALA A 130 23.14 11.23 16.40
CA ALA A 130 23.44 10.85 15.02
C ALA A 130 23.57 9.34 14.87
N ALA A 131 24.24 8.66 15.81
CA ALA A 131 24.32 7.20 15.82
C ALA A 131 22.95 6.53 15.95
N GLY A 132 22.09 7.00 16.85
CA GLY A 132 20.73 6.47 16.99
C GLY A 132 19.86 6.72 15.75
N GLY A 133 20.00 7.89 15.12
CA GLY A 133 19.29 8.22 13.87
C GLY A 133 19.79 7.42 12.67
N ALA A 134 21.12 7.29 12.53
CA ALA A 134 21.74 6.47 11.49
C ALA A 134 21.37 4.99 11.63
N ALA A 135 21.38 4.47 12.87
CA ALA A 135 21.00 3.09 13.15
C ALA A 135 19.57 2.80 12.73
N TRP A 136 18.64 3.74 12.96
CA TRP A 136 17.26 3.58 12.50
C TRP A 136 17.15 3.63 10.98
N MET A 137 17.67 4.69 10.35
CA MET A 137 17.49 4.89 8.92
C MET A 137 18.10 3.75 8.08
N LEU A 138 19.23 3.16 8.52
CA LEU A 138 19.89 2.05 7.82
C LEU A 138 19.60 0.68 8.44
N SER A 139 18.66 0.59 9.38
CA SER A 139 18.30 -0.69 10.00
C SER A 139 17.77 -1.67 8.95
N GLY A 140 17.97 -2.97 9.19
CA GLY A 140 17.37 -4.03 8.40
C GLY A 140 15.85 -3.90 8.26
N GLN A 141 15.20 -3.29 9.25
CA GLN A 141 13.78 -2.98 9.25
C GLN A 141 13.38 -1.98 8.14
N LEU A 142 14.12 -0.88 7.94
CA LEU A 142 13.77 0.08 6.88
C LEU A 142 14.33 -0.37 5.52
N VAL A 143 15.48 -1.04 5.53
CA VAL A 143 16.09 -1.59 4.31
C VAL A 143 15.20 -2.68 3.70
N ARG A 144 14.56 -3.54 4.51
CA ARG A 144 13.59 -4.52 3.97
C ARG A 144 12.36 -3.86 3.34
N ASP A 145 12.03 -2.64 3.75
CA ASP A 145 10.84 -1.91 3.28
C ASP A 145 11.10 -1.14 1.96
N LEU A 146 12.28 -1.29 1.34
CA LEU A 146 12.55 -0.72 0.02
C LEU A 146 11.50 -1.08 -1.04
N PRO A 147 10.99 -2.32 -1.11
CA PRO A 147 9.88 -2.68 -1.98
C PRO A 147 8.51 -2.23 -1.49
N PHE A 148 8.35 -1.97 -0.18
CA PHE A 148 7.09 -1.67 0.49
C PHE A 148 6.98 -0.17 0.77
N LEU A 149 6.71 0.63 -0.27
CA LEU A 149 6.81 2.10 -0.18
C LEU A 149 5.90 2.71 0.88
N ASN A 150 4.72 2.12 1.10
CA ASN A 150 3.78 2.51 2.13
C ASN A 150 4.30 2.20 3.55
N HIS A 151 4.96 1.06 3.78
CA HIS A 151 5.60 0.73 5.06
C HIS A 151 6.70 1.73 5.37
N LEU A 152 7.65 1.90 4.44
CA LEU A 152 8.79 2.80 4.60
C LEU A 152 8.33 4.23 4.93
N SER A 153 7.39 4.76 4.15
CA SER A 153 6.89 6.12 4.37
C SER A 153 6.03 6.27 5.62
N THR A 154 5.35 5.22 6.07
CA THR A 154 4.62 5.23 7.35
C THR A 154 5.60 5.23 8.53
N LEU A 155 6.59 4.33 8.53
CA LEU A 155 7.58 4.18 9.59
C LEU A 155 8.56 5.35 9.69
N ALA A 156 8.81 6.07 8.59
CA ALA A 156 9.64 7.27 8.60
C ALA A 156 9.13 8.35 9.58
N PHE A 157 7.82 8.37 9.88
CA PHE A 157 7.21 9.31 10.83
C PHE A 157 7.26 8.87 12.29
N LEU A 158 7.60 7.61 12.61
CA LEU A 158 7.64 7.12 13.99
C LEU A 158 8.48 8.02 14.92
N PRO A 159 9.70 8.47 14.53
CA PRO A 159 10.47 9.39 15.36
C PRO A 159 9.83 10.78 15.49
N ALA A 160 9.10 11.24 14.47
CA ALA A 160 8.38 12.50 14.53
C ALA A 160 7.25 12.46 15.57
N PHE A 161 6.58 11.32 15.75
CA PHE A 161 5.57 11.15 16.80
C PHE A 161 6.18 11.29 18.21
N LEU A 162 7.36 10.69 18.41
CA LEU A 162 8.13 10.80 19.65
C LEU A 162 8.59 12.24 19.93
N LEU A 163 9.01 12.97 18.89
CA LEU A 163 9.40 14.37 18.97
C LEU A 163 8.22 15.31 19.26
N LEU A 164 7.09 15.09 18.60
CA LEU A 164 5.94 15.99 18.56
C LEU A 164 4.85 15.65 19.57
N GLY A 165 5.02 14.59 20.38
CA GLY A 165 4.01 14.09 21.33
C GLY A 165 3.41 15.13 22.30
N ARG A 166 4.07 16.27 22.52
CA ARG A 166 3.57 17.38 23.36
C ARG A 166 2.90 18.52 22.59
N ARG A 167 2.90 18.47 21.26
CA ARG A 167 2.48 19.51 20.32
C ARG A 167 1.34 18.99 19.43
N PRO A 168 0.07 19.00 19.91
CA PRO A 168 -1.02 18.25 19.28
C PRO A 168 -1.29 18.61 17.82
N ALA A 169 -1.17 19.88 17.43
CA ALA A 169 -1.36 20.30 16.03
C ALA A 169 -0.31 19.68 15.09
N PHE A 170 0.97 19.75 15.45
CA PHE A 170 2.06 19.17 14.65
C PHE A 170 2.04 17.64 14.70
N LEU A 171 1.67 17.05 15.84
CA LEU A 171 1.47 15.61 15.95
C LEU A 171 0.33 15.14 15.04
N GLY A 172 -0.81 15.83 15.04
CA GLY A 172 -1.94 15.49 14.17
C GLY A 172 -1.62 15.62 12.69
N LEU A 173 -0.81 16.62 12.29
CA LEU A 173 -0.28 16.71 10.93
C LEU A 173 0.64 15.53 10.60
N ALA A 174 1.55 15.16 11.50
CA ALA A 174 2.45 14.01 11.27
C ALA A 174 1.66 12.69 11.18
N LEU A 175 0.65 12.50 12.03
CA LEU A 175 -0.25 11.34 11.99
C LEU A 175 -1.02 11.30 10.66
N ALA A 176 -1.51 12.44 10.18
CA ALA A 176 -2.24 12.52 8.91
C ALA A 176 -1.33 12.19 7.71
N LEU A 177 -0.12 12.76 7.67
CA LEU A 177 0.86 12.45 6.62
C LEU A 177 1.23 10.96 6.61
N SER A 178 1.41 10.37 7.79
CA SER A 178 1.68 8.94 7.95
C SER A 178 0.45 8.07 7.61
N PHE A 179 -0.77 8.55 7.81
CA PHE A 179 -1.98 7.88 7.34
C PHE A 179 -2.07 7.88 5.81
N PHE A 180 -1.81 9.03 5.17
CA PHE A 180 -1.78 9.14 3.72
C PHE A 180 -0.72 8.24 3.07
N SER A 181 0.38 7.92 3.77
CA SER A 181 1.39 6.93 3.32
C SER A 181 0.81 5.54 3.03
N GLY A 182 -0.37 5.21 3.57
CA GLY A 182 -1.17 4.07 3.10
C GLY A 182 -1.02 2.78 3.90
N TYR A 183 -0.53 2.83 5.15
CA TYR A 183 -0.45 1.64 6.01
C TYR A 183 -0.94 1.88 7.45
N PRO A 184 -2.28 1.95 7.69
CA PRO A 184 -2.86 2.33 8.98
C PRO A 184 -2.45 1.46 10.17
N GLN A 185 -2.15 0.17 9.94
CA GLN A 185 -1.72 -0.77 10.99
C GLN A 185 -0.38 -0.36 11.62
N MET A 186 0.61 -0.01 10.79
CA MET A 186 1.92 0.47 11.26
C MET A 186 1.81 1.87 11.88
N LEU A 187 0.94 2.73 11.35
CA LEU A 187 0.63 4.03 11.95
C LEU A 187 0.12 3.85 13.39
N ALA A 188 -0.89 3.00 13.58
CA ALA A 188 -1.49 2.77 14.89
C ALA A 188 -0.46 2.21 15.89
N GLY A 189 0.31 1.19 15.49
CA GLY A 189 1.39 0.65 16.32
C GLY A 189 2.49 1.67 16.63
N SER A 190 2.86 2.50 15.65
CA SER A 190 3.87 3.56 15.83
C SER A 190 3.39 4.66 16.78
N ALA A 191 2.13 5.06 16.65
CA ALA A 191 1.49 6.02 17.54
C ALA A 191 1.38 5.48 18.97
N ALA A 192 0.99 4.21 19.14
CA ALA A 192 0.92 3.55 20.44
C ALA A 192 2.30 3.44 21.10
N ALA A 193 3.32 3.00 20.36
CA ALA A 193 4.71 2.95 20.82
C ALA A 193 5.21 4.33 21.29
N ALA A 194 4.97 5.36 20.47
CA ALA A 194 5.38 6.73 20.78
C ALA A 194 4.63 7.32 22.00
N TRP A 195 3.34 7.01 22.15
CA TRP A 195 2.55 7.41 23.31
C TRP A 195 3.06 6.71 24.59
N LEU A 196 3.28 5.39 24.55
CA LEU A 196 3.80 4.60 25.70
C LEU A 196 5.15 5.13 26.18
N ILE A 197 6.06 5.43 25.26
CA ILE A 197 7.40 5.95 25.60
C ILE A 197 7.31 7.39 26.09
N GLY A 198 6.44 8.20 25.50
CA GLY A 198 6.18 9.56 25.93
C GLY A 198 5.61 9.64 27.35
N SER A 199 4.68 8.74 27.69
CA SER A 199 4.01 8.66 29.00
C SER A 199 4.92 8.08 30.08
N ALA A 200 5.68 7.02 29.79
CA ALA A 200 6.65 6.43 30.73
C ALA A 200 7.68 7.46 31.23
N ARG A 201 8.06 8.40 30.37
CA ARG A 201 8.98 9.48 30.74
C ARG A 201 8.38 10.53 31.66
N LEU A 202 7.06 10.73 31.61
CA LEU A 202 6.36 11.62 32.54
C LEU A 202 6.29 10.98 33.93
N TRP A 203 6.18 9.66 33.98
CA TRP A 203 6.22 8.89 35.23
C TRP A 203 7.59 9.02 35.92
N GLY A 204 8.68 8.75 35.19
CA GLY A 204 10.05 8.81 35.74
C GLY A 204 10.57 10.22 36.07
N ALA A 205 9.84 11.28 35.69
CA ALA A 205 10.21 12.66 35.94
C ALA A 205 9.40 13.34 37.08
N SER A 206 8.42 12.64 37.67
CA SER A 206 7.49 13.22 38.64
C SER A 206 7.86 12.97 40.11
N LEU A 207 7.58 13.96 40.96
CA LEU A 207 7.83 14.00 42.41
C LEU A 207 6.63 13.52 43.28
N SER A 208 5.58 12.94 42.69
CA SER A 208 4.54 12.15 43.40
C SER A 208 3.63 11.41 42.41
N CYS A 209 2.91 10.37 42.89
CA CYS A 209 1.98 9.56 42.06
C CYS A 209 0.86 10.42 41.43
N ALA A 210 0.19 11.26 42.22
CA ALA A 210 -0.91 12.10 41.74
C ALA A 210 -0.50 13.06 40.61
N ARG A 211 0.69 13.67 40.70
CA ARG A 211 1.23 14.55 39.66
C ARG A 211 1.57 13.78 38.37
N ALA A 212 2.06 12.55 38.49
CA ALA A 212 2.33 11.68 37.35
C ALA A 212 1.03 11.31 36.61
N VAL A 213 -0.01 10.90 37.34
CA VAL A 213 -1.33 10.57 36.76
C VAL A 213 -1.93 11.77 36.03
N SER A 214 -1.92 12.95 36.63
CA SER A 214 -2.41 14.18 35.99
C SER A 214 -1.62 14.55 34.73
N ALA A 215 -0.29 14.45 34.77
CA ALA A 215 0.57 14.73 33.62
C ALA A 215 0.30 13.74 32.46
N ILE A 216 0.12 12.45 32.76
CA ILE A 216 -0.25 11.44 31.76
C ILE A 216 -1.64 11.73 31.20
N GLY A 217 -2.63 12.06 32.02
CA GLY A 217 -3.96 12.44 31.55
C GLY A 217 -3.93 13.63 30.59
N SER A 218 -3.17 14.68 30.92
CA SER A 218 -2.96 15.84 30.02
C SER A 218 -2.23 15.47 28.73
N PHE A 219 -1.25 14.56 28.79
CA PHE A 219 -0.55 14.05 27.63
C PHE A 219 -1.48 13.25 26.72
N THR A 220 -2.24 12.30 27.27
CA THR A 220 -3.24 11.51 26.55
C THR A 220 -4.30 12.40 25.90
N ARG A 221 -4.80 13.42 26.60
CA ARG A 221 -5.74 14.39 25.99
C ARG A 221 -5.15 15.07 24.75
N ARG A 222 -3.87 15.44 24.76
CA ARG A 222 -3.21 16.02 23.57
C ARG A 222 -3.13 15.03 22.41
N TRP A 223 -2.85 13.76 22.70
CA TRP A 223 -2.83 12.69 21.70
C TRP A 223 -4.21 12.44 21.10
N LEU A 224 -5.26 12.43 21.92
CA LEU A 224 -6.65 12.31 21.45
C LEU A 224 -7.01 13.47 20.52
N LEU A 225 -6.70 14.71 20.90
CA LEU A 225 -6.92 15.88 20.04
C LEU A 225 -6.11 15.81 18.74
N ALA A 226 -4.86 15.34 18.79
CA ALA A 226 -4.04 15.12 17.60
C ALA A 226 -4.63 14.05 16.68
N GLY A 227 -5.13 12.96 17.25
CA GLY A 227 -5.82 11.88 16.53
C GLY A 227 -7.09 12.38 15.84
N LEU A 228 -7.95 13.11 16.56
CA LEU A 228 -9.16 13.71 15.98
C LEU A 228 -8.82 14.68 14.83
N PHE A 229 -7.82 15.54 15.03
CA PHE A 229 -7.34 16.44 13.98
C PHE A 229 -6.80 15.66 12.77
N SER A 230 -6.05 14.58 13.01
CA SER A 230 -5.53 13.70 11.95
C SER A 230 -6.65 13.03 11.15
N LEU A 231 -7.67 12.50 11.83
CA LEU A 231 -8.82 11.85 11.19
C LEU A 231 -9.58 12.82 10.31
N ALA A 232 -9.82 14.04 10.81
CA ALA A 232 -10.53 15.08 10.06
C ALA A 232 -9.70 15.57 8.87
N LEU A 233 -8.39 15.79 9.05
CA LEU A 233 -7.48 16.18 7.96
C LEU A 233 -7.36 15.08 6.89
N SER A 234 -7.48 13.81 7.28
CA SER A 234 -7.37 12.66 6.38
C SER A 234 -8.69 12.21 5.76
N ALA A 235 -9.80 12.92 6.00
CA ALA A 235 -11.14 12.54 5.58
C ALA A 235 -11.28 12.31 4.06
N ALA A 236 -10.54 13.06 3.23
CA ALA A 236 -10.48 12.89 1.78
C ALA A 236 -10.07 11.48 1.32
N LEU A 237 -9.25 10.79 2.12
CA LEU A 237 -8.91 9.37 1.93
C LEU A 237 -9.76 8.47 2.83
N LEU A 238 -9.91 8.82 4.11
CA LEU A 238 -10.56 7.97 5.10
C LEU A 238 -12.01 7.64 4.75
N VAL A 239 -12.82 8.63 4.35
CA VAL A 239 -14.25 8.43 4.05
C VAL A 239 -14.47 7.46 2.88
N PRO A 240 -13.90 7.68 1.67
CA PRO A 240 -14.05 6.72 0.58
C PRO A 240 -13.37 5.38 0.89
N ALA A 241 -12.28 5.37 1.66
CA ALA A 241 -11.62 4.12 2.01
C ALA A 241 -12.44 3.26 3.00
N LEU A 242 -13.22 3.86 3.90
CA LEU A 242 -14.18 3.15 4.74
C LEU A 242 -15.34 2.56 3.91
N GLU A 243 -15.82 3.30 2.90
CA GLU A 243 -16.83 2.81 1.94
C GLU A 243 -16.31 1.60 1.15
N LEU A 244 -15.06 1.66 0.68
CA LEU A 244 -14.41 0.54 0.00
C LEU A 244 -14.18 -0.64 0.94
N ALA A 245 -13.61 -0.41 2.12
CA ALA A 245 -13.34 -1.47 3.09
C ALA A 245 -14.61 -2.23 3.46
N GLY A 246 -15.72 -1.52 3.72
CA GLY A 246 -17.01 -2.14 4.06
C GLY A 246 -17.66 -2.95 2.92
N ARG A 247 -17.24 -2.72 1.67
CA ARG A 247 -17.72 -3.42 0.47
C ARG A 247 -16.68 -4.36 -0.14
N SER A 248 -15.54 -4.50 0.50
CA SER A 248 -14.43 -5.33 0.03
C SER A 248 -14.44 -6.70 0.68
N ARG A 249 -13.58 -7.59 0.18
CA ARG A 249 -13.31 -8.89 0.80
C ARG A 249 -12.81 -8.86 2.22
N ARG A 250 -12.40 -7.68 2.70
CA ARG A 250 -11.94 -7.46 4.06
C ARG A 250 -13.05 -7.00 5.01
N SER A 251 -14.30 -6.92 4.56
CA SER A 251 -15.44 -6.47 5.38
C SER A 251 -15.71 -7.38 6.58
N THR A 252 -15.38 -8.67 6.48
CA THR A 252 -15.58 -9.68 7.53
C THR A 252 -14.34 -9.96 8.37
N GLY A 253 -13.25 -9.21 8.16
CA GLY A 253 -11.97 -9.39 8.87
C GLY A 253 -10.98 -10.29 8.13
N ILE A 254 -10.02 -10.85 8.87
CA ILE A 254 -8.94 -11.69 8.35
C ILE A 254 -8.98 -13.02 9.09
N ASP A 255 -8.84 -14.13 8.36
CA ASP A 255 -8.76 -15.45 9.00
C ASP A 255 -7.52 -15.58 9.88
N SER A 256 -7.62 -16.35 10.96
CA SER A 256 -6.53 -16.58 11.90
C SER A 256 -5.26 -17.18 11.26
N SER A 257 -5.41 -18.04 10.24
CA SER A 257 -4.28 -18.62 9.51
C SER A 257 -3.52 -17.58 8.69
N GLU A 258 -4.23 -16.64 8.05
CA GLU A 258 -3.62 -15.52 7.34
C GLU A 258 -2.99 -14.52 8.34
N THR A 259 -3.68 -14.24 9.46
CA THR A 259 -3.22 -13.34 10.52
C THR A 259 -1.84 -13.75 11.05
N LEU A 260 -1.67 -15.04 11.37
CA LEU A 260 -0.46 -15.60 11.97
C LEU A 260 0.65 -15.95 10.96
N THR A 261 0.40 -15.77 9.65
CA THR A 261 1.41 -15.98 8.61
C THR A 261 2.62 -15.07 8.86
N PHE A 262 3.84 -15.50 8.50
CA PHE A 262 5.08 -14.71 8.71
C PHE A 262 5.37 -14.36 10.19
N SER A 263 5.05 -15.28 11.10
CA SER A 263 5.52 -15.26 12.49
C SER A 263 7.04 -15.46 12.60
N PHE A 264 7.68 -14.89 13.62
CA PHE A 264 9.07 -15.22 13.96
C PHE A 264 9.13 -16.57 14.68
N ALA A 265 10.06 -17.44 14.28
CA ALA A 265 10.52 -18.48 15.19
C ALA A 265 11.47 -17.87 16.24
N PRO A 266 11.59 -18.46 17.44
CA PRO A 266 12.54 -17.98 18.46
C PRO A 266 13.98 -17.85 17.93
N LYS A 267 14.40 -18.75 17.03
CA LYS A 267 15.72 -18.70 16.37
C LYS A 267 15.92 -17.44 15.51
N ASP A 268 14.85 -16.85 14.98
CA ASP A 268 14.94 -15.67 14.11
C ASP A 268 15.28 -14.40 14.88
N LEU A 269 15.15 -14.38 16.22
CA LEU A 269 15.52 -13.24 17.06
C LEU A 269 17.02 -12.89 16.95
N VAL A 270 17.87 -13.85 16.58
CA VAL A 270 19.29 -13.62 16.36
C VAL A 270 19.56 -12.64 15.20
N GLN A 271 18.58 -12.46 14.30
CA GLN A 271 18.69 -11.54 13.15
C GLN A 271 18.70 -10.06 13.56
N PHE A 272 18.30 -9.72 14.80
CA PHE A 272 18.58 -8.38 15.35
C PHE A 272 20.09 -8.15 15.45
N SER A 273 20.83 -9.20 15.83
CA SER A 273 22.23 -9.16 16.26
C SER A 273 23.25 -9.32 15.14
N SER A 274 23.06 -10.28 14.24
CA SER A 274 23.99 -10.45 13.11
C SER A 274 23.39 -11.32 12.01
N PRO A 275 23.54 -10.93 10.73
CA PRO A 275 23.18 -11.77 9.60
C PRO A 275 24.07 -13.01 9.44
N LEU A 276 25.26 -13.00 10.03
CA LEU A 276 26.23 -14.10 9.94
C LEU A 276 25.85 -15.30 10.83
N LEU A 277 24.91 -15.09 11.77
CA LEU A 277 24.47 -16.12 12.71
C LEU A 277 23.31 -16.97 12.17
N VAL A 278 22.87 -16.72 10.94
CA VAL A 278 21.86 -17.51 10.25
C VAL A 278 22.36 -17.95 8.88
N LYS A 279 21.72 -18.97 8.30
CA LYS A 279 22.06 -19.43 6.95
C LYS A 279 21.88 -18.27 5.96
N ARG A 280 22.78 -18.16 4.97
CA ARG A 280 22.79 -17.08 3.96
C ARG A 280 21.43 -16.88 3.25
N GLY A 281 20.64 -17.94 3.07
CA GLY A 281 19.29 -17.86 2.49
C GLY A 281 18.17 -17.47 3.47
N GLU A 282 18.41 -17.55 4.78
CA GLU A 282 17.44 -17.18 5.82
C GLU A 282 17.47 -15.69 6.16
N PHE A 283 18.55 -14.98 5.79
CA PHE A 283 18.66 -13.53 5.94
C PHE A 283 18.67 -12.87 4.56
N SER A 284 17.48 -12.45 4.12
CA SER A 284 17.33 -11.74 2.87
C SER A 284 16.24 -10.67 2.99
N PRO A 285 16.61 -9.38 2.87
CA PRO A 285 15.64 -8.29 2.86
C PRO A 285 14.59 -8.42 1.74
N ALA A 286 14.94 -9.07 0.63
CA ALA A 286 14.05 -9.26 -0.52
C ALA A 286 13.15 -10.50 -0.40
N PHE A 287 13.65 -11.61 0.15
CA PHE A 287 12.95 -12.91 0.15
C PHE A 287 12.43 -13.36 1.52
N GLN A 288 13.05 -12.89 2.60
CA GLN A 288 12.74 -13.22 4.00
C GLN A 288 12.50 -11.91 4.78
N TRP A 289 11.80 -10.97 4.14
CA TRP A 289 11.64 -9.60 4.60
C TRP A 289 11.08 -9.56 6.02
N TRP A 290 10.07 -10.37 6.35
CA TRP A 290 9.38 -10.30 7.64
C TRP A 290 10.31 -10.50 8.83
N LYS A 291 11.41 -11.22 8.66
CA LYS A 291 12.39 -11.52 9.72
C LYS A 291 13.72 -10.78 9.63
N THR A 292 13.90 -9.95 8.60
CA THR A 292 15.10 -9.14 8.41
C THR A 292 15.02 -7.88 9.29
N VAL A 293 15.74 -7.85 10.42
CA VAL A 293 15.61 -6.82 11.46
C VAL A 293 16.96 -6.36 12.05
N TYR A 294 18.03 -6.37 11.25
CA TYR A 294 19.39 -6.10 11.71
C TYR A 294 19.63 -4.66 12.19
N TRP A 295 20.27 -4.47 13.35
CA TRP A 295 20.58 -3.15 13.93
C TRP A 295 22.06 -2.80 13.97
N GLY A 296 22.92 -3.65 13.38
CA GLY A 296 24.37 -3.52 13.47
C GLY A 296 24.91 -4.08 14.78
N ILE A 297 25.99 -4.85 14.72
CA ILE A 297 26.71 -5.36 15.89
C ILE A 297 27.21 -4.19 16.73
N LEU A 298 27.77 -3.15 16.09
CA LEU A 298 28.25 -1.96 16.78
C LEU A 298 27.10 -1.15 17.39
N GLY A 299 25.97 -1.10 16.68
CA GLY A 299 24.74 -0.49 17.18
C GLY A 299 24.25 -1.20 18.44
N LEU A 300 24.14 -2.52 18.41
CA LEU A 300 23.67 -3.30 19.55
C LEU A 300 24.66 -3.33 20.72
N ALA A 301 25.97 -3.32 20.46
CA ALA A 301 26.97 -3.13 21.50
C ALA A 301 26.78 -1.77 22.20
N ALA A 302 26.55 -0.69 21.44
CA ALA A 302 26.20 0.61 22.00
C ALA A 302 24.86 0.57 22.76
N ALA A 303 23.85 -0.15 22.26
CA ALA A 303 22.58 -0.32 22.94
C ALA A 303 22.74 -1.03 24.30
N GLY A 304 23.54 -2.10 24.37
CA GLY A 304 23.88 -2.80 25.61
C GLY A 304 24.56 -1.87 26.61
N LEU A 305 25.57 -1.10 26.18
CA LEU A 305 26.20 -0.07 27.01
C LEU A 305 25.21 0.99 27.48
N GLY A 306 24.21 1.34 26.67
CA GLY A 306 23.13 2.24 27.03
C GLY A 306 22.20 1.66 28.09
N PHE A 307 21.88 0.36 27.97
CA PHE A 307 21.01 -0.37 28.88
C PHE A 307 21.59 -0.44 30.29
N PHE A 308 22.88 -0.79 30.42
CA PHE A 308 23.58 -0.82 31.72
C PHE A 308 23.72 0.55 32.39
N ARG A 309 23.39 1.64 31.69
CA ARG A 309 23.40 3.01 32.21
C ARG A 309 22.01 3.55 32.53
N LEU A 310 20.98 2.71 32.42
CA LEU A 310 19.64 3.02 32.89
C LEU A 310 19.56 2.82 34.40
N THR A 311 18.65 3.54 35.04
CA THR A 311 18.22 3.20 36.40
C THR A 311 17.54 1.84 36.38
N ARG A 312 17.52 1.11 37.50
CA ARG A 312 16.86 -0.20 37.59
C ARG A 312 15.42 -0.17 37.07
N ALA A 313 14.64 0.85 37.47
CA ALA A 313 13.27 1.02 36.99
C ALA A 313 13.18 1.24 35.47
N ALA A 314 14.05 2.08 34.89
CA ALA A 314 14.07 2.31 33.46
C ALA A 314 14.58 1.08 32.67
N ALA A 315 15.52 0.31 33.24
CA ALA A 315 15.98 -0.96 32.68
C ALA A 315 14.85 -2.00 32.65
N CYS A 316 14.11 -2.16 33.76
CA CYS A 316 12.94 -3.05 33.81
C CYS A 316 11.87 -2.64 32.80
N ALA A 317 11.57 -1.33 32.69
CA ALA A 317 10.59 -0.83 31.72
C ALA A 317 11.04 -1.07 30.27
N ALA A 318 12.32 -0.81 29.96
CA ALA A 318 12.89 -1.06 28.64
C ALA A 318 12.88 -2.56 28.30
N ALA A 319 13.26 -3.43 29.25
CA ALA A 319 13.23 -4.86 29.08
C ALA A 319 11.79 -5.38 28.88
N ALA A 320 10.83 -4.94 29.70
CA ALA A 320 9.43 -5.31 29.56
C ALA A 320 8.86 -4.89 28.20
N TYR A 321 9.19 -3.69 27.73
CA TYR A 321 8.77 -3.21 26.41
C TYR A 321 9.37 -4.04 25.26
N LEU A 322 10.67 -4.35 25.32
CA LEU A 322 11.33 -5.19 24.33
C LEU A 322 10.79 -6.63 24.34
N LEU A 323 10.55 -7.20 25.53
CA LEU A 323 9.92 -8.51 25.68
C LEU A 323 8.49 -8.52 25.13
N GLY A 324 7.69 -7.49 25.39
CA GLY A 324 6.35 -7.34 24.80
C GLY A 324 6.40 -7.24 23.27
N SER A 325 7.38 -6.52 22.72
CA SER A 325 7.60 -6.46 21.27
C SER A 325 7.97 -7.83 20.70
N ILE A 326 8.86 -8.57 21.36
CA ILE A 326 9.24 -9.94 20.98
C ILE A 326 8.02 -10.87 21.03
N LEU A 327 7.21 -10.81 22.09
CA LEU A 327 5.99 -11.61 22.20
C LEU A 327 5.07 -11.36 21.01
N LEU A 328 4.82 -10.11 20.62
CA LEU A 328 4.01 -9.81 19.44
C LEU A 328 4.61 -10.36 18.15
N MET A 329 5.93 -10.36 17.99
CA MET A 329 6.61 -10.84 16.78
C MET A 329 6.57 -12.37 16.61
N LEU A 330 6.57 -13.12 17.72
CA LEU A 330 6.60 -14.59 17.69
C LEU A 330 5.31 -15.20 17.12
N GLY A 331 4.21 -14.45 17.10
CA GLY A 331 2.94 -14.86 16.50
C GLY A 331 2.53 -16.28 16.87
N GLY A 332 2.29 -17.11 15.86
CA GLY A 332 1.89 -18.51 16.00
C GLY A 332 2.99 -19.46 16.49
N SER A 333 4.26 -19.02 16.53
CA SER A 333 5.40 -19.85 16.95
C SER A 333 5.59 -19.93 18.47
N ASN A 334 4.79 -19.23 19.26
CA ASN A 334 4.80 -19.28 20.72
C ASN A 334 3.36 -19.34 21.26
N PRO A 335 3.03 -20.22 22.23
CA PRO A 335 1.66 -20.38 22.71
C PRO A 335 1.03 -19.12 23.31
N LEU A 336 1.80 -18.35 24.10
CA LEU A 336 1.31 -17.10 24.70
C LEU A 336 1.05 -16.05 23.64
N SER A 337 1.98 -15.90 22.69
CA SER A 337 1.80 -15.01 21.56
C SER A 337 0.61 -15.40 20.68
N ASN A 338 0.45 -16.70 20.39
CA ASN A 338 -0.67 -17.21 19.62
C ASN A 338 -1.98 -16.83 20.28
N ALA A 339 -2.13 -17.07 21.59
CA ALA A 339 -3.31 -16.69 22.36
C ALA A 339 -3.57 -15.17 22.32
N LEU A 340 -2.52 -14.34 22.39
CA LEU A 340 -2.68 -12.89 22.25
C LEU A 340 -3.25 -12.52 20.88
N TRP A 341 -2.69 -13.07 19.80
CA TRP A 341 -3.10 -12.78 18.43
C TRP A 341 -4.49 -13.31 18.08
N THR A 342 -4.95 -14.40 18.70
CA THR A 342 -6.27 -14.99 18.42
C THR A 342 -7.39 -14.44 19.29
N HIS A 343 -7.08 -13.97 20.50
CA HIS A 343 -8.10 -13.51 21.45
C HIS A 343 -8.16 -11.98 21.62
N ALA A 344 -7.12 -11.22 21.26
CA ALA A 344 -7.16 -9.77 21.36
C ALA A 344 -7.94 -9.17 20.17
N PRO A 345 -9.10 -8.52 20.39
CA PRO A 345 -10.00 -8.12 19.30
C PRO A 345 -9.37 -7.22 18.23
N LEU A 346 -8.40 -6.38 18.62
CA LEU A 346 -7.72 -5.46 17.71
C LEU A 346 -6.60 -6.13 16.88
N LEU A 347 -6.02 -7.23 17.38
CA LEU A 347 -4.94 -7.93 16.68
C LEU A 347 -5.48 -8.77 15.52
N ASN A 348 -6.75 -9.19 15.57
CA ASN A 348 -7.44 -9.90 14.48
C ASN A 348 -7.56 -9.09 13.17
N TYR A 349 -7.29 -7.79 13.21
CA TYR A 349 -7.28 -6.90 12.03
C TYR A 349 -5.87 -6.55 11.54
N ILE A 350 -4.84 -7.09 12.19
CA ILE A 350 -3.43 -6.93 11.82
C ILE A 350 -2.97 -8.27 11.26
N ARG A 351 -2.18 -8.24 10.20
CA ARG A 351 -1.56 -9.46 9.64
C ARG A 351 -0.04 -9.38 9.78
N TYR A 352 0.57 -10.56 9.79
CA TYR A 352 2.02 -10.73 9.76
C TYR A 352 2.69 -10.26 11.05
N PRO A 353 2.81 -11.12 12.06
CA PRO A 353 3.42 -10.77 13.34
C PRO A 353 4.85 -10.21 13.19
N GLY A 354 5.63 -10.69 12.20
CA GLY A 354 6.94 -10.13 11.86
C GLY A 354 6.92 -8.66 11.41
N ASN A 355 5.78 -8.10 11.01
CA ASN A 355 5.64 -6.66 10.77
C ASN A 355 5.58 -5.82 12.05
N THR A 356 5.44 -6.43 13.23
CA THR A 356 5.46 -5.69 14.51
C THR A 356 6.88 -5.42 15.03
N SER A 357 7.92 -5.88 14.33
CA SER A 357 9.33 -5.69 14.68
C SER A 357 9.75 -4.23 14.87
N PHE A 358 9.14 -3.29 14.15
CA PHE A 358 9.40 -1.86 14.32
C PHE A 358 9.06 -1.36 15.73
N LEU A 359 8.22 -2.06 16.50
CA LEU A 359 7.89 -1.67 17.87
C LEU A 359 9.14 -1.61 18.76
N ALA A 360 10.16 -2.44 18.53
CA ALA A 360 11.40 -2.36 19.28
C ALA A 360 12.23 -1.09 18.98
N SER A 361 12.02 -0.46 17.82
CA SER A 361 12.89 0.58 17.28
C SER A 361 13.06 1.82 18.18
N PRO A 362 12.02 2.37 18.84
CA PRO A 362 12.21 3.55 19.68
C PRO A 362 13.15 3.33 20.86
N VAL A 363 13.06 2.16 21.50
CA VAL A 363 13.94 1.80 22.63
C VAL A 363 15.36 1.57 22.12
N LEU A 364 15.53 0.89 20.99
CA LEU A 364 16.85 0.66 20.40
C LEU A 364 17.53 1.97 20.00
N MET A 365 16.84 2.88 19.30
CA MET A 365 17.35 4.22 18.98
C MET A 365 17.84 4.97 20.22
N TYR A 366 17.05 4.93 21.30
CA TYR A 366 17.39 5.58 22.57
C TYR A 366 18.60 4.93 23.25
N LEU A 367 18.63 3.60 23.34
CA LEU A 367 19.70 2.85 23.99
C LEU A 367 21.04 3.06 23.27
N ILE A 368 21.05 3.02 21.93
CA ILE A 368 22.25 3.30 21.12
C ILE A 368 22.80 4.68 21.45
N ALA A 369 21.96 5.72 21.38
CA ALA A 369 22.37 7.07 21.71
C ALA A 369 22.86 7.19 23.16
N ARG A 370 22.16 6.56 24.11
CA ARG A 370 22.52 6.58 25.53
C ARG A 370 23.88 5.93 25.79
N GLY A 371 24.19 4.83 25.12
CA GLY A 371 25.46 4.13 25.25
C GLY A 371 26.66 4.96 24.79
N LEU A 372 26.46 5.81 23.78
CA LEU A 372 27.47 6.70 23.21
C LEU A 372 27.50 8.09 23.87
N SER A 373 26.46 8.47 24.59
CA SER A 373 26.37 9.79 25.22
C SER A 373 27.54 10.04 26.17
N GLY A 374 28.17 11.23 26.03
CA GLY A 374 29.29 11.68 26.86
C GLY A 374 30.66 11.05 26.54
N ARG A 375 30.76 10.20 25.51
CA ARG A 375 32.02 9.56 25.13
C ARG A 375 32.77 10.37 24.07
N LYS A 376 34.07 10.58 24.26
CA LYS A 376 34.93 11.28 23.28
C LYS A 376 34.98 10.55 21.92
N TRP A 377 34.87 9.23 21.92
CA TRP A 377 34.87 8.40 20.71
C TRP A 377 33.49 8.23 20.05
N ALA A 378 32.43 8.82 20.61
CA ALA A 378 31.08 8.72 20.05
C ALA A 378 30.97 9.09 18.55
N PRO A 379 31.69 10.11 18.02
CA PRO A 379 31.67 10.40 16.59
C PRO A 379 32.20 9.24 15.75
N TRP A 380 33.31 8.62 16.15
CA TRP A 380 33.91 7.48 15.45
C TRP A 380 33.02 6.24 15.50
N ALA A 381 32.39 5.97 16.64
CA ALA A 381 31.42 4.89 16.74
C ALA A 381 30.17 5.15 15.88
N ALA A 382 29.69 6.40 15.80
CA ALA A 382 28.59 6.75 14.90
C ALA A 382 28.96 6.48 13.43
N LEU A 383 30.16 6.87 13.00
CA LEU A 383 30.68 6.58 11.66
C LEU A 383 30.82 5.08 11.41
N ALA A 384 31.29 4.33 12.40
CA ALA A 384 31.44 2.88 12.29
C ALA A 384 30.08 2.16 12.17
N VAL A 385 29.08 2.56 12.96
CA VAL A 385 27.68 2.06 12.83
C VAL A 385 27.11 2.39 11.44
N ILE A 386 27.35 3.61 10.95
CA ILE A 386 26.94 4.01 9.60
C ILE A 386 27.61 3.12 8.56
N ALA A 387 28.94 2.94 8.63
CA ALA A 387 29.69 2.16 7.66
C ALA A 387 29.24 0.68 7.63
N GLU A 388 29.01 0.09 8.81
CA GLU A 388 28.52 -1.27 8.96
C GLU A 388 27.14 -1.44 8.30
N LEU A 389 26.17 -0.61 8.67
CA LEU A 389 24.80 -0.71 8.16
C LEU A 389 24.71 -0.33 6.67
N PHE A 390 25.56 0.59 6.23
CA PHE A 390 25.72 0.93 4.81
C PHE A 390 26.21 -0.27 4.01
N ALA A 391 27.27 -0.95 4.47
CA ALA A 391 27.80 -2.15 3.82
C ALA A 391 26.74 -3.26 3.73
N TYR A 392 25.92 -3.41 4.80
CA TYR A 392 24.78 -4.32 4.79
C TYR A 392 23.70 -3.92 3.76
N SER A 393 23.38 -2.62 3.66
CA SER A 393 22.29 -2.12 2.80
C SER A 393 22.63 -2.19 1.31
N TRP A 394 23.92 -2.13 0.96
CA TRP A 394 24.40 -1.96 -0.42
C TRP A 394 23.93 -3.04 -1.41
N PHE A 395 23.71 -4.27 -0.95
CA PHE A 395 23.23 -5.39 -1.78
C PHE A 395 21.95 -6.02 -1.22
N ALA A 396 21.18 -5.28 -0.43
CA ALA A 396 20.00 -5.80 0.26
C ALA A 396 18.90 -6.27 -0.70
N HIS A 397 18.72 -5.57 -1.83
CA HIS A 397 17.68 -5.84 -2.81
C HIS A 397 18.25 -5.90 -4.23
N PRO A 398 17.68 -6.76 -5.09
CA PRO A 398 18.12 -6.85 -6.46
C PRO A 398 17.66 -5.60 -7.25
N ALA A 399 18.49 -5.19 -8.19
CA ALA A 399 18.23 -4.05 -9.07
C ALA A 399 18.39 -4.44 -10.54
N VAL A 400 17.63 -3.79 -11.41
CA VAL A 400 17.57 -4.00 -12.87
C VAL A 400 17.88 -2.70 -13.61
N PRO A 401 18.24 -2.73 -14.90
CA PRO A 401 18.39 -1.51 -15.70
C PRO A 401 17.12 -0.64 -15.66
N ARG A 402 17.29 0.69 -15.75
CA ARG A 402 16.17 1.65 -15.67
C ARG A 402 15.02 1.36 -16.64
N GLY A 403 15.30 0.89 -17.86
CA GLY A 403 14.26 0.55 -18.85
C GLY A 403 13.30 -0.58 -18.44
N TYR A 404 13.57 -1.28 -17.33
CA TYR A 404 12.77 -2.42 -16.90
C TYR A 404 11.29 -2.09 -16.68
N PHE A 405 10.95 -0.93 -16.12
CA PHE A 405 9.54 -0.57 -15.86
C PHE A 405 8.83 -0.03 -17.10
N THR A 406 9.53 0.69 -17.96
CA THR A 406 8.98 1.33 -19.16
C THR A 406 8.82 0.40 -20.36
N GLN A 407 9.61 -0.67 -20.47
CA GLN A 407 9.54 -1.56 -21.63
C GLN A 407 8.38 -2.56 -21.55
N ALA A 408 7.51 -2.55 -22.57
CA ALA A 408 6.48 -3.56 -22.79
C ALA A 408 7.09 -4.87 -23.32
N GLY A 409 6.52 -6.00 -22.92
CA GLY A 409 6.88 -7.32 -23.46
C GLY A 409 6.15 -7.70 -24.74
N PRO A 410 6.50 -8.82 -25.39
CA PRO A 410 5.77 -9.34 -26.54
C PRO A 410 4.29 -9.60 -26.24
N LEU A 411 3.97 -10.21 -25.09
CA LEU A 411 2.57 -10.43 -24.67
C LEU A 411 1.82 -9.12 -24.50
N VAL A 412 2.42 -8.14 -23.80
CA VAL A 412 1.79 -6.81 -23.59
C VAL A 412 1.49 -6.15 -24.93
N ARG A 413 2.46 -6.09 -25.84
CA ARG A 413 2.26 -5.52 -27.19
C ARG A 413 1.21 -6.28 -27.99
N ASN A 414 1.16 -7.60 -27.85
CA ASN A 414 0.13 -8.42 -28.49
C ASN A 414 -1.25 -8.03 -27.97
N LEU A 415 -1.44 -8.03 -26.65
CA LEU A 415 -2.72 -7.69 -26.02
C LEU A 415 -3.15 -6.25 -26.28
N GLN A 416 -2.24 -5.27 -26.30
CA GLN A 416 -2.59 -3.89 -26.64
C GLN A 416 -3.19 -3.76 -28.06
N ARG A 417 -2.75 -4.61 -29.00
CA ARG A 417 -3.32 -4.66 -30.36
C ARG A 417 -4.63 -5.44 -30.38
N GLU A 418 -4.66 -6.61 -29.77
CA GLU A 418 -5.78 -7.55 -29.91
C GLU A 418 -6.97 -7.21 -29.00
N LEU A 419 -6.74 -6.65 -27.81
CA LEU A 419 -7.83 -6.36 -26.87
C LEU A 419 -8.71 -5.20 -27.31
N ALA A 420 -8.20 -4.20 -28.04
CA ALA A 420 -8.98 -3.06 -28.52
C ALA A 420 -9.93 -2.44 -27.46
N GLY A 421 -9.47 -2.37 -26.20
CA GLY A 421 -10.25 -1.83 -25.07
C GLY A 421 -11.05 -2.86 -24.26
N HIS A 422 -11.18 -4.11 -24.73
CA HIS A 422 -11.81 -5.23 -24.00
C HIS A 422 -10.88 -5.82 -22.92
N ARG A 423 -11.41 -6.76 -22.13
CA ARG A 423 -10.67 -7.37 -21.02
C ARG A 423 -9.99 -8.68 -21.44
N TYR A 424 -8.93 -9.02 -20.73
CA TYR A 424 -8.38 -10.38 -20.71
C TYR A 424 -8.67 -11.08 -19.38
N LEU A 425 -8.62 -12.40 -19.37
CA LEU A 425 -8.73 -13.25 -18.18
C LEU A 425 -7.47 -14.12 -18.08
N LEU A 426 -6.77 -14.09 -16.94
CA LEU A 426 -5.69 -15.04 -16.65
C LEU A 426 -6.30 -16.30 -16.03
N SER A 427 -5.89 -17.48 -16.47
CA SER A 427 -6.32 -18.73 -15.82
C SER A 427 -5.65 -18.91 -14.45
N PRO A 428 -6.26 -19.66 -13.50
CA PRO A 428 -5.63 -19.97 -12.22
C PRO A 428 -4.23 -20.59 -12.34
N LEU A 429 -4.00 -21.38 -13.39
CA LEU A 429 -2.67 -21.96 -13.68
C LEU A 429 -1.62 -20.91 -14.04
N ALA A 430 -2.02 -19.86 -14.77
CA ALA A 430 -1.15 -18.75 -15.11
C ALA A 430 -0.84 -17.88 -13.88
N LEU A 431 -1.81 -17.72 -12.98
CA LEU A 431 -1.65 -16.94 -11.74
C LEU A 431 -0.75 -17.62 -10.70
N ASN A 432 -0.75 -18.95 -10.64
CA ASN A 432 0.13 -19.72 -9.75
C ASN A 432 1.60 -19.75 -10.22
N TRP A 433 1.93 -19.15 -11.37
CA TRP A 433 3.26 -19.21 -11.94
C TRP A 433 4.18 -18.12 -11.37
N SER A 434 5.15 -18.54 -10.56
CA SER A 434 6.03 -17.64 -9.79
C SER A 434 7.49 -17.61 -10.28
N ARG A 435 7.81 -18.15 -11.46
CA ARG A 435 9.21 -18.27 -11.94
C ARG A 435 9.40 -17.77 -13.37
N GLY A 436 10.25 -16.77 -13.55
CA GLY A 436 10.67 -16.36 -14.89
C GLY A 436 11.62 -17.36 -15.54
N ARG A 437 11.63 -17.41 -16.88
CA ARG A 437 12.62 -18.15 -17.68
C ARG A 437 13.69 -17.20 -18.22
N GLY A 438 14.95 -17.58 -18.14
CA GLY A 438 16.06 -16.78 -18.66
C GLY A 438 17.42 -17.42 -18.40
N ALA A 439 18.43 -17.04 -19.21
CA ALA A 439 19.81 -17.48 -19.02
C ALA A 439 20.50 -16.74 -17.86
N ASP A 440 19.96 -15.57 -17.48
CA ASP A 440 20.44 -14.76 -16.37
C ASP A 440 19.26 -14.18 -15.57
N PHE A 441 19.57 -13.53 -14.45
CA PHE A 441 18.56 -12.96 -13.55
C PHE A 441 17.77 -11.82 -14.21
N ALA A 442 18.38 -11.04 -15.10
CA ALA A 442 17.72 -9.91 -15.76
C ALA A 442 16.66 -10.40 -16.77
N SER A 443 17.03 -11.36 -17.62
CA SER A 443 16.14 -12.01 -18.59
C SER A 443 15.02 -12.80 -17.90
N ALA A 444 15.33 -13.55 -16.83
CA ALA A 444 14.32 -14.23 -16.03
C ALA A 444 13.33 -13.23 -15.38
N SER A 445 13.84 -12.14 -14.82
CA SER A 445 12.99 -11.09 -14.23
C SER A 445 12.12 -10.39 -15.27
N LEU A 446 12.63 -10.22 -16.49
CA LEU A 446 11.89 -9.62 -17.58
C LEU A 446 10.75 -10.56 -18.05
N ASP A 447 11.02 -11.86 -18.22
CA ASP A 447 9.97 -12.85 -18.51
C ASP A 447 8.89 -12.85 -17.43
N LEU A 448 9.27 -12.82 -16.15
CA LEU A 448 8.31 -12.80 -15.04
C LEU A 448 7.39 -11.56 -15.07
N LYS A 449 7.95 -10.35 -15.26
CA LYS A 449 7.15 -9.12 -15.40
C LYS A 449 6.15 -9.22 -16.54
N GLN A 450 6.60 -9.71 -17.69
CA GLN A 450 5.83 -9.69 -18.91
C GLN A 450 4.63 -10.65 -18.90
N ARG A 451 4.52 -11.52 -17.89
CA ARG A 451 3.43 -12.48 -17.71
C ARG A 451 2.16 -11.88 -17.09
N LEU A 452 2.15 -10.58 -16.78
CA LEU A 452 0.99 -9.83 -16.26
C LEU A 452 0.49 -10.31 -14.88
N TYR A 453 1.42 -10.78 -14.05
CA TYR A 453 1.12 -11.14 -12.66
C TYR A 453 0.81 -9.89 -11.83
N GLY A 454 -0.19 -9.98 -10.95
CA GLY A 454 -0.66 -8.88 -10.14
C GLY A 454 -1.04 -7.65 -10.96
N GLU A 455 -0.98 -6.45 -10.39
CA GLU A 455 -1.45 -5.24 -11.10
C GLU A 455 -0.48 -4.72 -12.18
N THR A 456 0.50 -5.52 -12.61
CA THR A 456 1.47 -5.09 -13.64
C THR A 456 0.84 -4.67 -14.97
N ASN A 457 -0.37 -5.16 -15.26
CA ASN A 457 -1.16 -4.80 -16.43
C ASN A 457 -1.65 -3.34 -16.42
N THR A 458 -1.88 -2.77 -15.23
CA THR A 458 -2.41 -1.42 -15.03
C THR A 458 -1.51 -0.36 -15.67
N ALA A 459 -0.19 -0.53 -15.58
CA ALA A 459 0.79 0.38 -16.18
C ALA A 459 0.79 0.36 -17.72
N PHE A 460 0.10 -0.60 -18.34
CA PHE A 460 -0.01 -0.74 -19.80
C PHE A 460 -1.44 -0.53 -20.32
N HIS A 461 -2.35 -0.09 -19.45
CA HIS A 461 -3.78 0.12 -19.73
C HIS A 461 -4.49 -1.13 -20.25
N LEU A 462 -4.06 -2.31 -19.81
CA LEU A 462 -4.68 -3.57 -20.16
C LEU A 462 -5.75 -3.90 -19.12
N SER A 463 -7.02 -3.95 -19.51
CA SER A 463 -8.10 -4.31 -18.59
C SER A 463 -8.14 -5.81 -18.33
N ALA A 464 -8.19 -6.18 -17.06
CA ALA A 464 -8.32 -7.56 -16.61
C ALA A 464 -9.69 -7.80 -15.97
N VAL A 465 -10.26 -8.98 -16.22
CA VAL A 465 -11.44 -9.46 -15.49
C VAL A 465 -11.10 -9.72 -14.03
N GLY A 466 -9.92 -10.29 -13.77
CA GLY A 466 -9.44 -10.60 -12.42
C GLY A 466 -7.92 -10.74 -12.41
N ASN A 467 -7.32 -10.55 -11.23
CA ASN A 467 -5.89 -10.74 -11.00
C ASN A 467 -5.66 -11.13 -9.52
N PHE A 468 -4.44 -10.96 -9.00
CA PHE A 468 -4.11 -11.10 -7.57
C PHE A 468 -3.40 -9.85 -7.03
N GLY A 469 -3.49 -9.60 -5.73
CA GLY A 469 -2.59 -8.68 -5.02
C GLY A 469 -3.26 -7.46 -4.38
N GLU A 470 -4.37 -6.94 -4.92
CA GLU A 470 -5.10 -5.84 -4.29
C GLU A 470 -5.93 -6.38 -3.11
N PRO A 471 -5.70 -5.94 -1.86
CA PRO A 471 -6.41 -6.46 -0.70
C PRO A 471 -7.85 -5.95 -0.56
N LEU A 472 -8.21 -4.80 -1.14
CA LEU A 472 -9.53 -4.14 -0.95
C LEU A 472 -10.45 -4.28 -2.17
N VAL A 473 -10.31 -5.36 -2.94
CA VAL A 473 -11.19 -5.64 -4.10
C VAL A 473 -12.65 -5.68 -3.65
N PRO A 474 -13.58 -5.00 -4.37
CA PRO A 474 -15.01 -5.11 -4.14
C PRO A 474 -15.49 -6.57 -4.15
N ASN A 475 -16.37 -6.93 -3.22
CA ASN A 475 -16.86 -8.30 -3.03
C ASN A 475 -17.51 -8.87 -4.28
N GLU A 476 -18.36 -8.08 -4.93
CA GLU A 476 -19.12 -8.48 -6.11
C GLU A 476 -18.18 -8.79 -7.29
N ASN A 477 -17.19 -7.93 -7.52
CA ASN A 477 -16.20 -8.13 -8.59
C ASN A 477 -15.35 -9.37 -8.34
N TYR A 478 -14.95 -9.60 -7.09
CA TYR A 478 -14.18 -10.79 -6.75
C TYR A 478 -15.02 -12.06 -6.86
N ALA A 479 -16.29 -12.02 -6.49
CA ALA A 479 -17.22 -13.15 -6.63
C ALA A 479 -17.39 -13.55 -8.10
N VAL A 480 -17.40 -12.60 -9.04
CA VAL A 480 -17.36 -12.90 -10.48
C VAL A 480 -16.09 -13.67 -10.84
N MET A 481 -14.92 -13.18 -10.41
CA MET A 481 -13.65 -13.87 -10.69
C MET A 481 -13.63 -15.29 -10.12
N ASP A 482 -14.02 -15.47 -8.86
CA ASP A 482 -14.10 -16.79 -8.21
C ASP A 482 -15.07 -17.71 -8.94
N HIS A 483 -16.23 -17.19 -9.36
CA HIS A 483 -17.21 -17.96 -10.11
C HIS A 483 -16.62 -18.46 -11.44
N LEU A 484 -15.95 -17.59 -12.21
CA LEU A 484 -15.28 -17.98 -13.46
C LEU A 484 -14.18 -19.03 -13.22
N TYR A 485 -13.36 -18.85 -12.18
CA TYR A 485 -12.29 -19.80 -11.84
C TYR A 485 -12.80 -21.14 -11.32
N SER A 486 -14.02 -21.18 -10.79
CA SER A 486 -14.67 -22.41 -10.34
C SER A 486 -15.26 -23.27 -11.47
N ARG A 487 -15.34 -22.74 -12.71
CA ARG A 487 -15.97 -23.46 -13.83
C ARG A 487 -15.15 -24.71 -14.21
N PRO A 488 -15.80 -25.86 -14.43
CA PRO A 488 -15.12 -27.11 -14.78
C PRO A 488 -14.67 -27.12 -16.26
N GLY A 489 -13.56 -26.45 -16.55
CA GLY A 489 -12.93 -26.41 -17.88
C GLY A 489 -13.47 -25.33 -18.82
N LEU A 490 -12.93 -25.29 -20.04
CA LEU A 490 -13.17 -24.20 -21.00
C LEU A 490 -14.60 -24.15 -21.54
N ALA A 491 -15.25 -25.29 -21.74
CA ALA A 491 -16.62 -25.34 -22.26
C ALA A 491 -17.63 -24.69 -21.30
N ALA A 492 -17.51 -24.93 -19.99
CA ALA A 492 -18.37 -24.30 -18.98
C ALA A 492 -18.03 -22.81 -18.76
N LEU A 493 -16.81 -22.39 -19.09
CA LEU A 493 -16.38 -21.00 -18.98
C LEU A 493 -16.79 -20.16 -20.20
N ALA A 494 -16.80 -20.75 -21.40
CA ALA A 494 -16.98 -20.04 -22.66
C ALA A 494 -18.25 -19.18 -22.74
N PRO A 495 -19.43 -19.62 -22.26
CA PRO A 495 -20.65 -18.81 -22.26
C PRO A 495 -20.53 -17.52 -21.44
N TRP A 496 -19.67 -17.50 -20.42
CA TRP A 496 -19.53 -16.36 -19.51
C TRP A 496 -18.62 -15.26 -20.05
N LEU A 497 -17.64 -15.61 -20.90
CA LEU A 497 -16.60 -14.67 -21.34
C LEU A 497 -17.15 -13.39 -21.99
N PRO A 498 -18.15 -13.44 -22.91
CA PRO A 498 -18.71 -12.23 -23.48
C PRO A 498 -19.37 -11.30 -22.44
N TRP A 499 -20.05 -11.87 -21.44
CA TRP A 499 -20.77 -11.11 -20.42
C TRP A 499 -19.85 -10.35 -19.46
N VAL A 500 -18.63 -10.84 -19.25
CA VAL A 500 -17.59 -10.14 -18.46
C VAL A 500 -16.64 -9.31 -19.33
N ASP A 501 -16.95 -9.17 -20.63
CA ASP A 501 -16.13 -8.47 -21.63
C ASP A 501 -14.72 -9.07 -21.79
N ALA A 502 -14.59 -10.39 -21.61
CA ALA A 502 -13.34 -11.12 -21.76
C ALA A 502 -13.12 -11.57 -23.20
N LYS A 503 -12.33 -10.79 -23.94
CA LYS A 503 -11.98 -11.11 -25.33
C LYS A 503 -10.89 -12.17 -25.44
N ILE A 504 -9.96 -12.20 -24.49
CA ILE A 504 -8.82 -13.12 -24.51
C ILE A 504 -8.65 -13.81 -23.16
N LEU A 505 -8.66 -15.14 -23.17
CA LEU A 505 -8.24 -16.00 -22.06
C LEU A 505 -6.75 -16.36 -22.25
N LEU A 506 -5.96 -16.12 -21.21
CA LEU A 506 -4.55 -16.47 -21.12
C LEU A 506 -4.41 -17.70 -20.23
N THR A 507 -3.88 -18.78 -20.78
CA THR A 507 -3.62 -20.00 -20.01
C THR A 507 -2.20 -20.51 -20.22
N LYS A 508 -1.68 -21.22 -19.22
CA LYS A 508 -0.34 -21.77 -19.24
C LYS A 508 -0.18 -22.91 -20.24
N ASP A 509 -1.09 -23.86 -20.15
CA ASP A 509 -1.01 -25.13 -20.88
C ASP A 509 -2.02 -25.13 -22.02
N ARG A 510 -1.71 -25.86 -23.11
CA ARG A 510 -2.62 -25.99 -24.24
C ARG A 510 -3.79 -26.88 -23.82
N LEU A 511 -5.00 -26.34 -23.91
CA LEU A 511 -6.24 -27.00 -23.52
C LEU A 511 -7.07 -27.37 -24.76
N ALA A 512 -7.92 -28.39 -24.64
CA ALA A 512 -8.92 -28.67 -25.66
C ALA A 512 -9.87 -27.45 -25.76
N PRO A 513 -9.97 -26.78 -26.91
CA PRO A 513 -10.59 -25.46 -27.01
C PRO A 513 -12.05 -25.40 -26.59
N GLY A 514 -12.79 -26.52 -26.63
CA GLY A 514 -14.25 -26.49 -26.50
C GLY A 514 -14.84 -25.51 -27.50
N ASP A 515 -15.68 -24.58 -27.02
CA ASP A 515 -16.29 -23.49 -27.81
C ASP A 515 -15.39 -22.24 -27.97
N LEU A 516 -14.12 -22.31 -27.58
CA LEU A 516 -13.16 -21.21 -27.74
C LEU A 516 -12.30 -21.38 -28.99
N ARG A 517 -11.97 -20.27 -29.64
CA ARG A 517 -10.99 -20.24 -30.73
C ARG A 517 -9.59 -20.09 -30.15
N TYR A 518 -8.68 -20.98 -30.53
CA TYR A 518 -7.25 -20.78 -30.24
C TYR A 518 -6.70 -19.64 -31.11
N LEU A 519 -6.03 -18.68 -30.47
CA LEU A 519 -5.53 -17.45 -31.09
C LEU A 519 -4.00 -17.48 -31.32
N GLY A 520 -3.32 -18.52 -30.84
CA GLY A 520 -1.87 -18.66 -30.91
C GLY A 520 -1.17 -18.50 -29.56
N ASP A 521 0.15 -18.33 -29.63
CA ASP A 521 1.04 -18.33 -28.46
C ASP A 521 1.80 -17.02 -28.30
N SER A 522 1.80 -16.48 -27.08
CA SER A 522 2.55 -15.27 -26.71
C SER A 522 2.84 -15.28 -25.20
N LEU A 523 3.93 -15.93 -24.77
CA LEU A 523 4.26 -16.30 -23.36
C LEU A 523 3.24 -17.22 -22.66
N TRP A 524 1.98 -17.10 -23.03
CA TRP A 524 0.81 -17.90 -22.67
C TRP A 524 0.16 -18.44 -23.94
N GLN A 525 -0.69 -19.44 -23.78
CA GLN A 525 -1.64 -19.91 -24.80
C GLN A 525 -2.85 -18.97 -24.78
N LEU A 526 -3.23 -18.42 -25.93
CA LEU A 526 -4.31 -17.46 -26.05
C LEU A 526 -5.56 -18.13 -26.65
N TYR A 527 -6.70 -17.90 -26.03
CA TYR A 527 -8.01 -18.33 -26.51
C TYR A 527 -8.98 -17.15 -26.53
N GLY A 528 -9.92 -17.13 -27.47
CA GLY A 528 -11.00 -16.14 -27.52
C GLY A 528 -12.35 -16.81 -27.73
N PRO A 529 -13.46 -16.16 -27.35
CA PRO A 529 -14.79 -16.67 -27.66
C PRO A 529 -15.02 -16.80 -29.17
N ALA A 530 -15.84 -17.77 -29.59
CA ALA A 530 -16.24 -17.90 -31.00
C ALA A 530 -17.17 -16.77 -31.47
N VAL A 531 -17.76 -16.03 -30.54
CA VAL A 531 -18.68 -14.91 -30.77
C VAL A 531 -18.00 -13.56 -30.51
N PRO A 532 -18.44 -12.47 -31.17
CA PRO A 532 -17.96 -11.14 -30.86
C PRO A 532 -18.22 -10.76 -29.39
N VAL A 533 -17.21 -10.14 -28.77
CA VAL A 533 -17.28 -9.64 -27.39
C VAL A 533 -17.45 -8.13 -27.44
N GLU A 534 -18.43 -7.61 -26.73
CA GLU A 534 -18.71 -6.18 -26.57
C GLU A 534 -18.95 -5.86 -25.10
N ARG A 535 -18.71 -4.61 -24.71
CA ARG A 535 -18.91 -4.17 -23.32
C ARG A 535 -20.39 -3.99 -22.97
N ALA A 536 -21.27 -3.87 -23.96
CA ALA A 536 -22.70 -3.73 -23.74
C ALA A 536 -23.53 -4.50 -24.77
N TYR A 537 -24.72 -4.92 -24.34
CA TYR A 537 -25.66 -5.68 -25.14
C TYR A 537 -27.09 -5.18 -24.90
N TRP A 538 -27.82 -4.98 -25.98
CA TRP A 538 -29.26 -4.72 -25.96
C TRP A 538 -30.02 -6.05 -26.01
N MET A 539 -31.11 -6.15 -25.26
CA MET A 539 -32.00 -7.31 -25.22
C MET A 539 -33.45 -6.89 -25.04
N ASP A 540 -34.38 -7.73 -25.50
CA ASP A 540 -35.80 -7.51 -25.24
C ASP A 540 -36.21 -7.95 -23.84
N ASP A 541 -37.48 -7.72 -23.48
CA ASP A 541 -37.98 -7.99 -22.14
C ASP A 541 -37.93 -9.49 -21.78
N ALA A 542 -38.17 -10.40 -22.75
CA ALA A 542 -38.14 -11.84 -22.51
C ALA A 542 -36.71 -12.36 -22.23
N THR A 543 -35.72 -11.91 -23.00
CA THR A 543 -34.31 -12.26 -22.73
C THR A 543 -33.80 -11.57 -21.45
N ALA A 544 -34.27 -10.35 -21.15
CA ALA A 544 -33.94 -9.69 -19.89
C ALA A 544 -34.47 -10.46 -18.67
N GLU A 545 -35.64 -11.10 -18.75
CA GLU A 545 -36.15 -11.94 -17.66
C GLU A 545 -35.27 -13.16 -17.39
N GLN A 546 -34.65 -13.73 -18.43
CA GLN A 546 -33.74 -14.86 -18.31
C GLN A 546 -32.37 -14.48 -17.74
N LEU A 547 -31.94 -13.21 -17.90
CA LEU A 547 -30.65 -12.75 -17.40
C LEU A 547 -30.63 -12.77 -15.85
N PRO A 548 -29.80 -13.61 -15.21
CA PRO A 548 -29.79 -13.75 -13.76
C PRO A 548 -29.37 -12.46 -13.07
N ARG A 549 -29.95 -12.22 -11.88
CA ARG A 549 -29.52 -11.10 -11.02
C ARG A 549 -28.15 -11.40 -10.39
N GLY A 550 -27.91 -12.65 -9.99
CA GLY A 550 -26.70 -13.13 -9.33
C GLY A 550 -25.85 -14.02 -10.24
N LEU A 551 -25.10 -14.93 -9.62
CA LEU A 551 -24.21 -15.90 -10.29
C LEU A 551 -24.74 -17.34 -10.13
N ASP A 552 -26.04 -17.47 -9.91
CA ASP A 552 -26.78 -18.68 -9.56
C ASP A 552 -27.20 -19.52 -10.77
N ALA A 553 -27.24 -18.91 -11.95
CA ALA A 553 -27.54 -19.57 -13.22
C ALA A 553 -26.62 -19.05 -14.34
N ASP A 554 -26.52 -19.83 -15.42
CA ASP A 554 -25.77 -19.42 -16.59
C ASP A 554 -26.46 -18.25 -17.32
N PRO A 555 -25.70 -17.34 -17.94
CA PRO A 555 -26.27 -16.23 -18.67
C PRO A 555 -26.93 -16.70 -19.98
N PRO A 556 -27.87 -15.93 -20.55
CA PRO A 556 -28.55 -16.31 -21.78
C PRO A 556 -27.61 -16.36 -22.98
N SER A 557 -28.07 -17.01 -24.05
CA SER A 557 -27.27 -17.19 -25.26
C SER A 557 -26.95 -15.84 -25.90
N MET A 558 -25.71 -15.69 -26.41
CA MET A 558 -25.32 -14.51 -27.17
C MET A 558 -26.12 -14.32 -28.48
N LYS A 559 -26.86 -15.34 -28.93
CA LYS A 559 -27.78 -15.26 -30.08
C LYS A 559 -29.05 -14.46 -29.79
N GLU A 560 -29.38 -14.25 -28.52
CA GLU A 560 -30.60 -13.59 -28.06
C GLU A 560 -30.39 -12.09 -27.79
N VAL A 561 -29.16 -11.60 -27.93
CA VAL A 561 -28.80 -10.21 -27.62
C VAL A 561 -28.14 -9.53 -28.81
N VAL A 562 -28.23 -8.20 -28.86
CA VAL A 562 -27.63 -7.38 -29.90
C VAL A 562 -26.47 -6.58 -29.30
N PRO A 563 -25.24 -6.68 -29.84
CA PRO A 563 -24.11 -5.92 -29.32
C PRO A 563 -24.31 -4.40 -29.48
N VAL A 564 -23.87 -3.64 -28.49
CA VAL A 564 -23.98 -2.17 -28.46
C VAL A 564 -22.58 -1.56 -28.31
N PRO A 565 -22.16 -0.66 -29.21
CA PRO A 565 -20.87 0.01 -29.10
C PRO A 565 -20.74 0.82 -27.80
N VAL A 566 -19.60 0.68 -27.13
CA VAL A 566 -19.24 1.46 -25.94
C VAL A 566 -17.92 2.18 -26.19
N GLU A 567 -17.96 3.50 -26.05
CA GLU A 567 -16.78 4.35 -26.07
C GLU A 567 -16.34 4.66 -24.64
N ARG A 568 -15.11 4.28 -24.27
CA ARG A 568 -14.50 4.72 -23.01
C ARG A 568 -13.79 6.05 -23.24
N LEU A 569 -14.39 7.13 -22.73
CA LEU A 569 -13.85 8.48 -22.86
C LEU A 569 -12.64 8.68 -21.95
N ARG A 570 -12.70 8.15 -20.73
CA ARG A 570 -11.67 8.22 -19.67
C ARG A 570 -11.76 7.00 -18.76
N GLU A 571 -10.82 6.83 -17.83
CA GLU A 571 -10.92 5.80 -16.79
C GLU A 571 -12.24 5.90 -16.03
N ASP A 572 -12.67 7.11 -15.69
CA ASP A 572 -13.85 7.43 -14.90
C ASP A 572 -15.11 7.76 -15.74
N ALA A 573 -15.09 7.59 -17.07
CA ALA A 573 -16.22 7.96 -17.92
C ALA A 573 -16.36 7.10 -19.19
N LEU A 574 -17.61 6.73 -19.52
CA LEU A 574 -17.94 5.96 -20.73
C LEU A 574 -19.27 6.41 -21.34
N ARG A 575 -19.50 6.01 -22.59
CA ARG A 575 -20.71 6.29 -23.36
C ARG A 575 -21.12 5.05 -24.16
N ALA A 576 -22.39 4.68 -24.09
CA ALA A 576 -23.00 3.69 -24.97
C ALA A 576 -24.10 4.36 -25.79
N SER A 577 -24.26 4.01 -27.06
CA SER A 577 -25.32 4.56 -27.91
C SER A 577 -25.97 3.46 -28.75
N GLY A 578 -27.29 3.56 -28.91
CA GLY A 578 -28.06 2.58 -29.66
C GLY A 578 -29.26 3.23 -30.37
N ASN A 579 -29.78 2.54 -31.37
CA ASN A 579 -30.99 2.93 -32.08
C ASN A 579 -31.81 1.67 -32.39
N PHE A 580 -32.90 1.47 -31.65
CA PHE A 580 -33.70 0.24 -31.72
C PHE A 580 -35.17 0.56 -31.97
N SER A 581 -35.85 -0.22 -32.81
CA SER A 581 -37.25 0.01 -33.19
C SER A 581 -38.25 -0.20 -32.05
N ARG A 582 -37.85 -0.93 -31.00
CA ARG A 582 -38.65 -1.25 -29.83
C ARG A 582 -37.87 -0.95 -28.55
N PRO A 583 -38.56 -0.64 -27.44
CA PRO A 583 -37.89 -0.40 -26.17
C PRO A 583 -37.32 -1.72 -25.63
N GLY A 584 -36.20 -1.68 -24.91
CA GLY A 584 -35.61 -2.87 -24.29
C GLY A 584 -34.66 -2.56 -23.13
N TRP A 585 -33.73 -3.49 -22.88
CA TRP A 585 -32.75 -3.41 -21.81
C TRP A 585 -31.33 -3.36 -22.37
N LEU A 586 -30.51 -2.47 -21.82
CA LEU A 586 -29.09 -2.40 -22.07
C LEU A 586 -28.34 -3.04 -20.90
N PHE A 587 -27.77 -4.22 -21.09
CA PHE A 587 -26.75 -4.75 -20.19
C PHE A 587 -25.41 -4.05 -20.43
N LEU A 588 -24.73 -3.67 -19.35
CA LEU A 588 -23.42 -3.05 -19.40
C LEU A 588 -22.45 -3.81 -18.50
N SER A 589 -21.37 -4.35 -19.08
CA SER A 589 -20.28 -5.02 -18.37
C SER A 589 -19.33 -4.02 -17.70
N GLU A 590 -19.89 -3.06 -16.97
CA GLU A 590 -19.17 -2.15 -16.08
C GLU A 590 -19.58 -2.48 -14.64
N PRO A 591 -18.61 -2.75 -13.73
CA PRO A 591 -18.96 -3.20 -12.40
C PRO A 591 -19.74 -2.12 -11.66
N PHE A 592 -20.78 -2.56 -10.97
CA PHE A 592 -21.62 -1.71 -10.16
C PHE A 592 -20.93 -1.41 -8.83
N TYR A 593 -20.48 -0.16 -8.70
CA TYR A 593 -19.97 0.37 -7.45
C TYR A 593 -20.60 1.75 -7.16
N PRO A 594 -20.90 2.10 -5.88
CA PRO A 594 -21.44 3.42 -5.54
C PRO A 594 -20.58 4.57 -6.04
N GLY A 595 -21.22 5.59 -6.62
CA GLY A 595 -20.55 6.77 -7.16
C GLY A 595 -20.61 6.90 -8.67
N TRP A 596 -20.92 5.81 -9.39
CA TRP A 596 -21.29 5.91 -10.81
C TRP A 596 -22.62 6.64 -10.97
N ARG A 597 -22.62 7.68 -11.82
CA ARG A 597 -23.79 8.46 -12.21
C ARG A 597 -24.07 8.23 -13.69
N PHE A 598 -25.33 7.99 -14.02
CA PHE A 598 -25.78 7.68 -15.37
C PHE A 598 -26.76 8.74 -15.86
N ARG A 599 -26.65 9.13 -17.12
CA ARG A 599 -27.58 10.01 -17.81
C ARG A 599 -27.97 9.36 -19.14
N LEU A 600 -29.27 9.22 -19.36
CA LEU A 600 -29.85 8.70 -20.59
C LEU A 600 -30.45 9.86 -21.38
N ASP A 601 -29.91 10.10 -22.56
CA ASP A 601 -30.38 11.11 -23.51
C ASP A 601 -31.16 10.41 -24.62
N ALA A 602 -32.45 10.71 -24.78
CA ALA A 602 -33.32 10.11 -25.80
C ALA A 602 -34.47 11.06 -26.18
N GLY A 603 -34.80 11.15 -27.47
CA GLY A 603 -35.94 11.97 -27.94
C GLY A 603 -35.89 13.45 -27.56
N GLY A 604 -34.69 14.02 -27.34
CA GLY A 604 -34.50 15.41 -26.91
C GLY A 604 -34.63 15.64 -25.39
N ALA A 605 -34.86 14.59 -24.60
CA ALA A 605 -34.91 14.66 -23.13
C ALA A 605 -33.74 13.91 -22.48
N SER A 606 -33.33 14.36 -21.30
CA SER A 606 -32.32 13.71 -20.46
C SER A 606 -32.96 13.21 -19.16
N SER A 607 -32.69 11.97 -18.77
CA SER A 607 -33.18 11.38 -17.52
C SER A 607 -32.10 10.53 -16.84
N ASN A 608 -32.33 10.20 -15.56
CA ASN A 608 -31.55 9.16 -14.89
C ASN A 608 -32.22 7.81 -15.20
N PRO A 609 -31.51 6.85 -15.80
CA PRO A 609 -32.11 5.58 -16.18
C PRO A 609 -32.33 4.69 -14.96
N ASP A 610 -33.46 3.99 -14.94
CA ASP A 610 -33.69 2.89 -14.01
C ASP A 610 -32.74 1.73 -14.34
N SER A 611 -32.19 1.11 -13.30
CA SER A 611 -31.25 0.00 -13.45
C SER A 611 -31.60 -1.17 -12.53
N LEU A 612 -31.45 -2.39 -13.04
CA LEU A 612 -31.58 -3.62 -12.27
C LEU A 612 -30.24 -4.36 -12.19
N PRO A 613 -29.94 -5.06 -11.09
CA PRO A 613 -28.75 -5.91 -10.99
C PRO A 613 -28.74 -7.00 -12.05
N ALA A 614 -27.54 -7.34 -12.53
CA ALA A 614 -27.31 -8.44 -13.46
C ALA A 614 -25.97 -9.11 -13.16
N LEU A 615 -25.94 -10.44 -13.21
CA LEU A 615 -24.72 -11.26 -13.12
C LEU A 615 -23.82 -10.91 -11.93
N GLY A 616 -24.43 -10.64 -10.77
CA GLY A 616 -23.75 -10.39 -9.50
C GLY A 616 -23.09 -9.01 -9.37
N ALA A 617 -22.27 -8.61 -10.34
CA ALA A 617 -21.47 -7.38 -10.29
C ALA A 617 -21.90 -6.30 -11.30
N PHE A 618 -22.85 -6.56 -12.19
CA PHE A 618 -23.20 -5.63 -13.27
C PHE A 618 -24.64 -5.12 -13.16
N ARG A 619 -25.05 -4.29 -14.12
CA ARG A 619 -26.39 -3.73 -14.22
C ARG A 619 -26.92 -3.79 -15.64
N ARG A 620 -28.25 -3.84 -15.73
CA ARG A 620 -28.99 -3.54 -16.95
C ARG A 620 -29.85 -2.29 -16.77
N TYR A 621 -30.02 -1.52 -17.84
CA TYR A 621 -30.72 -0.23 -17.84
C TYR A 621 -31.89 -0.27 -18.82
N ARG A 622 -33.03 0.31 -18.44
CA ARG A 622 -34.16 0.43 -19.36
C ARG A 622 -33.85 1.51 -20.40
N VAL A 623 -33.97 1.18 -21.69
CA VAL A 623 -33.77 2.13 -22.80
C VAL A 623 -35.00 2.20 -23.72
N PRO A 624 -35.39 3.39 -24.18
CA PRO A 624 -36.57 3.56 -25.04
C PRO A 624 -36.31 3.06 -26.46
N ALA A 625 -37.37 3.02 -27.26
CA ALA A 625 -37.24 2.90 -28.71
C ALA A 625 -36.65 4.18 -29.32
N GLY A 626 -36.07 4.07 -30.51
CA GLY A 626 -35.37 5.13 -31.21
C GLY A 626 -33.92 5.28 -30.78
N ALA A 627 -33.30 6.39 -31.19
CA ALA A 627 -31.93 6.71 -30.87
C ALA A 627 -31.78 7.19 -29.42
N TRP A 628 -30.80 6.65 -28.71
CA TRP A 628 -30.47 7.02 -27.35
C TRP A 628 -28.96 6.97 -27.11
N THR A 629 -28.53 7.73 -26.10
CA THR A 629 -27.16 7.73 -25.60
C THR A 629 -27.16 7.64 -24.08
N LEU A 630 -26.50 6.61 -23.55
CA LEU A 630 -26.24 6.46 -22.13
C LEU A 630 -24.83 6.94 -21.80
N ALA A 631 -24.69 8.01 -21.05
CA ALA A 631 -23.43 8.51 -20.53
C ALA A 631 -23.26 8.12 -19.05
N ALA A 632 -22.07 7.65 -18.68
CA ALA A 632 -21.74 7.28 -17.30
C ALA A 632 -20.47 7.98 -16.84
N ARG A 633 -20.46 8.43 -15.57
CA ARG A 633 -19.28 9.03 -14.92
C ARG A 633 -19.16 8.62 -13.47
N TYR A 634 -17.97 8.24 -13.04
CA TYR A 634 -17.65 7.94 -11.64
C TYR A 634 -17.34 9.23 -10.87
N ALA A 635 -18.26 9.62 -9.98
CA ALA A 635 -18.17 10.83 -9.16
C ALA A 635 -18.73 10.56 -7.74
N PRO A 636 -17.94 9.87 -6.88
CA PRO A 636 -18.41 9.39 -5.59
C PRO A 636 -18.68 10.53 -4.59
N GLY A 637 -19.83 10.45 -3.92
CA GLY A 637 -20.21 11.38 -2.86
C GLY A 637 -19.29 11.28 -1.63
N SER A 638 -18.82 10.06 -1.31
CA SER A 638 -17.87 9.78 -0.23
C SER A 638 -16.57 10.58 -0.36
N TRP A 639 -16.01 10.67 -1.57
CA TRP A 639 -14.82 11.50 -1.85
C TRP A 639 -15.11 13.00 -1.67
N THR A 640 -16.24 13.49 -2.19
CA THR A 640 -16.62 14.91 -2.10
C THR A 640 -16.82 15.35 -0.64
N LEU A 641 -17.48 14.51 0.17
CA LEU A 641 -17.66 14.72 1.60
C LEU A 641 -16.31 14.72 2.33
N GLY A 642 -15.49 13.71 2.09
CA GLY A 642 -14.15 13.60 2.67
C GLY A 642 -13.27 14.81 2.37
N LEU A 643 -13.24 15.24 1.12
CA LEU A 643 -12.47 16.42 0.68
C LEU A 643 -12.94 17.69 1.39
N SER A 644 -14.25 17.89 1.51
CA SER A 644 -14.83 19.03 2.22
C SER A 644 -14.40 19.07 3.69
N ILE A 645 -14.47 17.93 4.40
CA ILE A 645 -14.04 17.82 5.80
C ILE A 645 -12.54 18.11 5.93
N SER A 646 -11.70 17.55 5.05
CA SER A 646 -10.25 17.78 5.04
C SER A 646 -9.90 19.26 4.86
N LEU A 647 -10.52 19.94 3.89
CA LEU A 647 -10.27 21.35 3.61
C LEU A 647 -10.69 22.26 4.76
N LEU A 648 -11.89 22.05 5.31
CA LEU A 648 -12.38 22.79 6.48
C LEU A 648 -11.47 22.59 7.69
N SER A 649 -11.00 21.36 7.92
CA SER A 649 -10.08 21.02 9.01
C SER A 649 -8.71 21.69 8.85
N LEU A 650 -8.18 21.73 7.63
CA LEU A 650 -6.94 22.44 7.31
C LEU A 650 -7.06 23.94 7.59
N LEU A 651 -8.15 24.57 7.11
CA LEU A 651 -8.41 25.99 7.33
C LEU A 651 -8.56 26.32 8.82
N ALA A 652 -9.30 25.50 9.57
CA ALA A 652 -9.45 25.65 11.02
C ALA A 652 -8.09 25.52 11.75
N GLY A 653 -7.26 24.56 11.34
CA GLY A 653 -5.92 24.37 11.88
C GLY A 653 -4.99 25.57 11.61
N LEU A 654 -5.02 26.11 10.40
CA LEU A 654 -4.26 27.31 10.01
C LEU A 654 -4.76 28.55 10.77
N GLY A 655 -6.07 28.74 10.88
CA GLY A 655 -6.68 29.84 11.62
C GLY A 655 -6.30 29.80 13.11
N ALA A 656 -6.35 28.63 13.74
CA ALA A 656 -5.92 28.45 15.12
C ALA A 656 -4.41 28.71 15.33
N ALA A 657 -3.58 28.36 14.35
CA ALA A 657 -2.14 28.65 14.39
C ALA A 657 -1.86 30.15 14.22
N TYR A 658 -2.61 30.84 13.36
CA TYR A 658 -2.50 32.29 13.15
C TYR A 658 -2.92 33.07 14.40
N ALA A 659 -4.06 32.74 15.01
CA ALA A 659 -4.57 33.38 16.22
C ALA A 659 -3.65 33.22 17.46
N ARG A 660 -2.78 32.21 17.47
CA ARG A 660 -1.82 31.94 18.55
C ARG A 660 -0.46 32.60 18.36
N ARG A 661 -0.23 33.34 17.28
CA ARG A 661 1.02 34.10 17.13
C ARG A 661 1.05 35.19 18.20
N PRO A 662 2.10 35.27 19.04
CA PRO A 662 2.28 36.43 19.92
C PRO A 662 2.34 37.67 19.04
N ARG A 663 1.49 38.67 19.36
CA ARG A 663 1.49 39.97 18.70
C ARG A 663 2.80 40.71 18.97
#